data_AF-A0A1S3ZA47-F1
#
_entry.id   AF-A0A1S3ZA47-F1
#
_cell.length_a   1.000
_cell.length_b   1.000
_cell.length_c   1.000
_cell.angle_alpha   90.00
_cell.angle_beta   90.00
_cell.angle_gamma   90.00
#
_symmetry.space_group_name_H-M   'P 1'
#
loop_
_entity.id
_entity.type
_entity.pdbx_description
1 polymer ?
#
loop_
_entity_poly.entity_id
_entity_poly.type
_entity_poly.pdbx_seq_one_letter_code
_entity_poly.pdbx_strand_id
1 'polypeptide(L)'
;MCDRLPMLEKLYLSMNKLRGHMPVSLPNCSKLQMLSVSVNEFDGPIHSEIGHLSNLQNLYLGRNHFEGTIPISIFNISSLQVLSLGRNNLFGSLPWEVGNLTKLQILDLSQNMLTGEIPKEVSNLIDLDGIDLGLNKFTGSLPMEIFNISGITVIDLLNNNLTGTLPLNIGSMLPNIEGLYLGRLNLFGTIPHSISNCSKLNTLDVAGNRLTGLIPTSLGYLTHLEYLLLDGNNLVSDSTLSFFTSLSNCRDLEFLSLSLNPLNGVLPVSLGSLSSTSLLRINAAGCRIKGEIPKGIGNLSSLLDLDLSENDIIGSIPTTISNLRFLQSVNLSHNKLSGFIGDDLCKLQDLGYLYLTQNQLSGSLPNCLGNLISLREIFLGSNKLRSNIPASLGNLRNLLKLDLSSSNLDGPLPPKIGNLKAAIYMDLSMNTFSNGIPREIGGLQNLRHLSLRDNKLQGSIPESIRSMSALEFLDLSHNNVSGLIPKSLEKLQNLKYFNVSFNKLVGEIPSGGPFKNLSGQSFMSNEALCGSLRFRVPPCHTSTSKHRSKRKKVLILLLLAGIAIVILVPIIFVMVWIRYIRGKRTDPQQTAGSSYDISTRERISYYELLQANDSLSESNLIGSGSFGSVYKGILRDGTPIAVKVFNLQLQAAFRSFDTECQVLRNLRHRNLTKVITNCSNLEFKALVLDYMPNGSLDNWLYSHNYFLDIKQRLSIMIDVACALEYLHHGCSFPVIHCDLKPSNVLLDEDMVAHLSDFGISKLLSEDESASYTKTLATLGYIAPEYGLEGLVSTKCDVYSYGIMLMETFTRTKPSDEMFDGDLSLKQWASNSLPRAVMEVVDANLITPQDNQLMKKLDCVVSIMKVAIDCCVESPKGRIDMKDVVARLKTIKIQLLAC
;
A
#
# COMPACT_ATOMS: atom_id res chain seq x y z
N MET A 1 -41.13 18.01 39.96
CA MET A 1 -41.38 16.55 40.12
C MET A 1 -41.04 16.12 41.54
N CYS A 2 -39.79 16.29 41.98
CA CYS A 2 -39.36 15.89 43.33
C CYS A 2 -40.21 16.48 44.47
N ASP A 3 -40.68 17.73 44.34
CA ASP A 3 -41.57 18.34 45.34
C ASP A 3 -42.94 17.68 45.45
N ARG A 4 -43.42 17.03 44.38
CA ARG A 4 -44.71 16.34 44.34
C ARG A 4 -44.60 14.84 44.62
N LEU A 5 -43.41 14.28 44.51
CA LEU A 5 -43.11 12.86 44.70
C LEU A 5 -41.92 12.70 45.66
N PRO A 6 -42.07 13.08 46.95
CA PRO A 6 -40.95 13.08 47.90
C PRO A 6 -40.42 11.68 48.24
N MET A 7 -41.19 10.63 47.94
CA MET A 7 -40.83 9.22 48.18
C MET A 7 -40.38 8.52 46.88
N LEU A 8 -40.03 9.26 45.83
CA LEU A 8 -39.60 8.67 44.56
C LEU A 8 -38.27 7.93 44.73
N GLU A 9 -38.29 6.61 44.59
CA GLU A 9 -37.11 5.75 44.72
C GLU A 9 -36.48 5.38 43.37
N LYS A 10 -37.27 5.26 42.30
CA LYS A 10 -36.77 4.83 40.99
C LYS A 10 -37.36 5.67 39.88
N LEU A 11 -36.51 6.12 38.97
CA LEU A 11 -36.90 6.90 37.80
C LEU A 11 -36.33 6.26 36.53
N TYR A 12 -37.21 5.75 35.67
CA TYR A 12 -36.86 5.11 34.40
C TYR A 12 -37.39 5.94 33.23
N LEU A 13 -36.46 6.51 32.47
CA LEU A 13 -36.72 7.35 31.29
C LEU A 13 -35.85 6.92 30.09
N SER A 14 -35.13 5.81 30.20
CA SER A 14 -34.28 5.28 29.13
C SER A 14 -35.06 4.89 27.87
N MET A 15 -34.39 4.85 26.72
CA MET A 15 -34.94 4.47 25.42
C MET A 15 -36.11 5.38 24.96
N ASN A 16 -35.94 6.69 25.13
CA ASN A 16 -36.88 7.70 24.67
C ASN A 16 -36.18 8.65 23.67
N LYS A 17 -36.81 9.80 23.38
CA LYS A 17 -36.26 10.89 22.58
C LYS A 17 -36.24 12.21 23.37
N LEU A 18 -35.99 12.12 24.67
CA LEU A 18 -35.93 13.28 25.55
C LEU A 18 -34.71 14.13 25.20
N ARG A 19 -34.90 15.45 25.15
CA ARG A 19 -33.93 16.45 24.68
C ARG A 19 -33.68 17.53 25.72
N GLY A 20 -32.57 18.25 25.56
CA GLY A 20 -32.17 19.36 26.41
C GLY A 20 -31.36 18.90 27.61
N HIS A 21 -31.13 19.81 28.56
CA HIS A 21 -30.25 19.55 29.68
C HIS A 21 -30.95 18.70 30.75
N MET A 22 -30.16 17.94 31.51
CA MET A 22 -30.66 17.25 32.69
C MET A 22 -31.11 18.28 33.75
N PRO A 23 -32.34 18.19 34.30
CA PRO A 23 -32.84 19.20 35.22
C PRO A 23 -31.99 19.33 36.49
N VAL A 24 -31.53 20.56 36.78
CA VAL A 24 -30.73 20.87 37.99
C VAL A 24 -31.50 20.58 39.30
N SER A 25 -32.84 20.56 39.25
CA SER A 25 -33.68 20.21 40.40
C SER A 25 -33.84 18.71 40.65
N LEU A 26 -33.38 17.85 39.75
CA LEU A 26 -33.53 16.38 39.86
C LEU A 26 -32.87 15.80 41.13
N PRO A 27 -31.72 16.32 41.59
CA PRO A 27 -31.12 15.91 42.87
C PRO A 27 -31.95 16.22 44.13
N ASN A 28 -33.06 16.98 44.03
CA ASN A 28 -33.98 17.18 45.16
C ASN A 28 -34.77 15.91 45.52
N CYS A 29 -34.76 14.89 44.66
CA CYS A 29 -35.38 13.58 44.91
C CYS A 29 -34.51 12.73 45.85
N SER A 30 -34.36 13.12 47.12
CA SER A 30 -33.39 12.53 48.06
C SER A 30 -33.56 11.03 48.37
N LYS A 31 -34.74 10.45 48.08
CA LYS A 31 -35.02 9.01 48.22
C LYS A 31 -34.64 8.18 47.00
N LEU A 32 -34.15 8.80 45.94
CA LEU A 32 -33.85 8.11 44.68
C LEU A 32 -32.69 7.13 44.85
N GLN A 33 -32.94 5.89 44.48
CA GLN A 33 -32.01 4.76 44.45
C GLN A 33 -31.60 4.40 43.02
N MET A 34 -32.46 4.67 42.03
CA MET A 34 -32.15 4.39 40.62
C MET A 34 -32.57 5.54 39.71
N LEU A 35 -31.63 6.01 38.91
CA LEU A 35 -31.83 6.98 37.84
C LEU A 35 -31.38 6.39 36.52
N SER A 36 -32.31 6.23 35.58
CA SER A 36 -32.03 5.67 34.26
C SER A 36 -32.57 6.58 33.17
N VAL A 37 -31.68 7.24 32.42
CA VAL A 37 -32.01 8.14 31.31
C VAL A 37 -31.22 7.80 30.03
N SER A 38 -30.61 6.61 29.97
CA SER A 38 -29.80 6.17 28.84
C SER A 38 -30.58 6.08 27.53
N VAL A 39 -29.90 6.21 26.38
CA VAL A 39 -30.54 6.14 25.05
C VAL A 39 -31.60 7.22 24.90
N ASN A 40 -31.16 8.48 24.96
CA ASN A 40 -31.93 9.69 24.75
C ASN A 40 -31.08 10.72 23.98
N GLU A 41 -31.50 11.97 23.94
CA GLU A 41 -30.81 13.09 23.30
C GLU A 41 -30.51 14.22 24.33
N PHE A 42 -30.21 13.86 25.59
CA PHE A 42 -29.83 14.84 26.61
C PHE A 42 -28.45 15.44 26.31
N ASP A 43 -28.30 16.75 26.50
CA ASP A 43 -27.07 17.52 26.24
C ASP A 43 -26.62 18.35 27.45
N GLY A 44 -25.52 19.08 27.29
CA GLY A 44 -24.92 19.89 28.36
C GLY A 44 -24.17 19.09 29.42
N PRO A 45 -23.71 19.73 30.50
CA PRO A 45 -22.91 19.08 31.53
C PRO A 45 -23.75 18.26 32.52
N ILE A 46 -23.11 17.25 33.10
CA ILE A 46 -23.65 16.60 34.31
C ILE A 46 -23.42 17.54 35.49
N HIS A 47 -24.50 18.06 36.08
CA HIS A 47 -24.44 19.01 37.18
C HIS A 47 -23.91 18.38 38.48
N SER A 48 -23.09 19.12 39.23
CA SER A 48 -22.46 18.66 40.48
C SER A 48 -23.46 18.31 41.59
N GLU A 49 -24.65 18.88 41.56
CA GLU A 49 -25.72 18.64 42.52
C GLU A 49 -26.16 17.17 42.53
N ILE A 50 -25.87 16.40 41.48
CA ILE A 50 -26.15 14.95 41.44
C ILE A 50 -25.55 14.20 42.64
N GLY A 51 -24.45 14.70 43.21
CA GLY A 51 -23.82 14.16 44.42
C GLY A 51 -24.68 14.24 45.69
N HIS A 52 -25.77 15.04 45.69
CA HIS A 52 -26.72 15.09 46.81
C HIS A 52 -27.63 13.86 46.90
N LEU A 53 -27.67 13.01 45.86
CA LEU A 53 -28.47 11.79 45.84
C LEU A 53 -27.75 10.65 46.60
N SER A 54 -27.58 10.81 47.91
CA SER A 54 -26.78 9.90 48.75
C SER A 54 -27.33 8.46 48.84
N ASN A 55 -28.58 8.22 48.44
CA ASN A 55 -29.21 6.90 48.39
C ASN A 55 -29.09 6.20 47.02
N LEU A 56 -28.50 6.87 46.03
CA LEU A 56 -28.46 6.38 44.66
C LEU A 56 -27.52 5.18 44.52
N GLN A 57 -28.08 4.06 44.06
CA GLN A 57 -27.36 2.80 43.83
C GLN A 57 -27.04 2.62 42.34
N ASN A 58 -27.91 3.07 41.44
CA ASN A 58 -27.70 2.87 40.00
C ASN A 58 -27.91 4.16 39.23
N LEU A 59 -26.89 4.57 38.49
CA LEU A 59 -26.90 5.75 37.64
C LEU A 59 -26.57 5.36 36.19
N TYR A 60 -27.58 5.44 35.31
CA TYR A 60 -27.45 5.16 33.89
C TYR A 60 -27.72 6.41 33.06
N LEU A 61 -26.65 7.03 32.55
CA LEU A 61 -26.67 8.22 31.69
C LEU A 61 -26.13 7.95 30.28
N GLY A 62 -25.71 6.72 29.98
CA GLY A 62 -25.03 6.38 28.72
C GLY A 62 -25.87 6.55 27.44
N ARG A 63 -25.21 6.64 26.28
CA ARG A 63 -25.86 6.89 24.96
C ARG A 63 -26.70 8.17 24.95
N ASN A 64 -26.07 9.29 25.24
CA ASN A 64 -26.63 10.65 25.19
C ASN A 64 -25.59 11.61 24.55
N HIS A 65 -25.75 12.92 24.72
CA HIS A 65 -24.85 13.96 24.27
C HIS A 65 -24.24 14.76 25.44
N PHE A 66 -24.15 14.17 26.64
CA PHE A 66 -23.56 14.86 27.80
C PHE A 66 -22.12 15.26 27.53
N GLU A 67 -21.76 16.48 27.88
CA GLU A 67 -20.44 17.08 27.68
C GLU A 67 -19.82 17.57 29.00
N GLY A 68 -18.61 18.13 28.96
CA GLY A 68 -17.91 18.56 30.17
C GLY A 68 -17.17 17.43 30.87
N THR A 69 -16.71 17.71 32.09
CA THR A 69 -16.01 16.74 32.95
C THR A 69 -17.00 15.94 33.79
N ILE A 70 -16.62 14.73 34.19
CA ILE A 70 -17.37 13.97 35.21
C ILE A 70 -17.28 14.76 36.53
N PRO A 71 -18.40 15.22 37.12
CA PRO A 71 -18.36 16.02 38.34
C PRO A 71 -17.87 15.16 39.52
N ILE A 72 -16.87 15.68 40.25
CA ILE A 72 -16.23 14.99 41.39
C ILE A 72 -17.26 14.54 42.44
N SER A 73 -18.36 15.28 42.59
CA SER A 73 -19.42 14.98 43.55
C SER A 73 -20.14 13.64 43.31
N ILE A 74 -20.09 13.07 42.10
CA ILE A 74 -20.59 11.69 41.85
C ILE A 74 -19.85 10.68 42.73
N PHE A 75 -18.55 10.89 42.93
CA PHE A 75 -17.70 9.98 43.70
C PHE A 75 -17.94 10.07 45.22
N ASN A 76 -18.79 10.99 45.68
CA ASN A 76 -19.25 11.06 47.08
C ASN A 76 -20.45 10.15 47.36
N ILE A 77 -21.07 9.56 46.34
CA ILE A 77 -22.26 8.72 46.48
C ILE A 77 -21.83 7.28 46.81
N SER A 78 -21.43 7.04 48.06
CA SER A 78 -20.91 5.73 48.53
C SER A 78 -21.89 4.56 48.46
N SER A 79 -23.16 4.81 48.11
CA SER A 79 -24.18 3.79 47.87
C SER A 79 -24.20 3.25 46.44
N LEU A 80 -23.47 3.87 45.50
CA LEU A 80 -23.44 3.47 44.10
C LEU A 80 -22.89 2.05 43.91
N GLN A 81 -23.65 1.26 43.15
CA GLN A 81 -23.33 -0.08 42.66
C GLN A 81 -23.11 -0.07 41.14
N VAL A 82 -23.80 0.80 40.40
CA VAL A 82 -23.61 0.93 38.95
C VAL A 82 -23.48 2.39 38.55
N LEU A 83 -22.40 2.69 37.82
CA LEU A 83 -22.17 3.98 37.18
C LEU A 83 -21.92 3.75 35.68
N SER A 84 -22.91 4.06 34.84
CA SER A 84 -22.80 3.95 33.38
C SER A 84 -22.99 5.31 32.72
N LEU A 85 -21.90 5.85 32.21
CA LEU A 85 -21.79 7.12 31.50
C LEU A 85 -21.30 6.93 30.05
N GLY A 86 -21.16 5.69 29.59
CA GLY A 86 -20.58 5.37 28.29
C GLY A 86 -21.35 5.94 27.09
N ARG A 87 -20.66 6.17 25.97
CA ARG A 87 -21.21 6.75 24.73
C ARG A 87 -21.80 8.15 24.94
N ASN A 88 -20.96 9.08 25.39
CA ASN A 88 -21.25 10.51 25.55
C ASN A 88 -20.07 11.34 25.01
N ASN A 89 -20.07 12.65 25.25
CA ASN A 89 -19.01 13.59 24.87
C ASN A 89 -18.19 14.07 26.08
N LEU A 90 -18.08 13.27 27.14
CA LEU A 90 -17.39 13.64 28.37
C LEU A 90 -15.87 13.70 28.15
N PHE A 91 -15.19 14.67 28.76
CA PHE A 91 -13.73 14.85 28.67
C PHE A 91 -13.09 15.09 30.05
N GLY A 92 -11.76 15.20 30.08
CA GLY A 92 -10.99 15.36 31.32
C GLY A 92 -10.54 14.02 31.89
N SER A 93 -9.93 14.04 33.07
CA SER A 93 -9.39 12.84 33.71
C SER A 93 -10.39 12.15 34.63
N LEU A 94 -10.22 10.84 34.80
CA LEU A 94 -10.87 10.08 35.88
C LEU A 94 -10.16 10.41 37.19
N PRO A 95 -10.80 11.09 38.16
CA PRO A 95 -10.13 11.51 39.38
C PRO A 95 -9.96 10.34 40.37
N TRP A 96 -8.99 10.46 41.29
CA TRP A 96 -8.64 9.39 42.24
C TRP A 96 -9.77 9.06 43.23
N GLU A 97 -10.68 10.01 43.45
CA GLU A 97 -11.88 9.86 44.27
C GLU A 97 -12.80 8.74 43.78
N VAL A 98 -12.63 8.24 42.56
CA VAL A 98 -13.32 7.02 42.08
C VAL A 98 -13.19 5.86 43.07
N GLY A 99 -12.05 5.75 43.76
CA GLY A 99 -11.82 4.73 44.79
C GLY A 99 -12.69 4.84 46.03
N ASN A 100 -13.47 5.92 46.20
CA ASN A 100 -14.43 6.06 47.30
C ASN A 100 -15.73 5.26 47.09
N LEU A 101 -15.99 4.80 45.87
CA LEU A 101 -17.21 4.07 45.51
C LEU A 101 -17.09 2.57 45.83
N THR A 102 -16.78 2.21 47.07
CA THR A 102 -16.38 0.83 47.44
C THR A 102 -17.45 -0.25 47.21
N LYS A 103 -18.72 0.11 46.99
CA LYS A 103 -19.83 -0.79 46.64
C LYS A 103 -20.04 -0.95 45.13
N LEU A 104 -19.22 -0.29 44.32
CA LEU A 104 -19.39 -0.26 42.87
C LEU A 104 -19.08 -1.64 42.28
N GLN A 105 -20.06 -2.16 41.54
CA GLN A 105 -19.99 -3.44 40.83
C GLN A 105 -19.71 -3.23 39.34
N ILE A 106 -20.26 -2.16 38.75
CA ILE A 106 -20.09 -1.87 37.32
C ILE A 106 -19.69 -0.40 37.14
N LEU A 107 -18.57 -0.19 36.45
CA LEU A 107 -18.10 1.12 36.00
C LEU A 107 -17.98 1.11 34.46
N ASP A 108 -18.86 1.83 33.78
CA ASP A 108 -18.83 2.02 32.32
C ASP A 108 -18.66 3.50 31.98
N LEU A 109 -17.48 3.85 31.48
CA LEU A 109 -17.12 5.17 30.97
C LEU A 109 -16.74 5.11 29.48
N SER A 110 -17.07 4.01 28.80
CA SER A 110 -16.64 3.70 27.44
C SER A 110 -17.07 4.74 26.41
N GLN A 111 -16.36 4.84 25.28
CA GLN A 111 -16.74 5.72 24.16
C GLN A 111 -17.02 7.18 24.58
N ASN A 112 -16.03 7.80 25.22
CA ASN A 112 -16.01 9.21 25.58
C ASN A 112 -14.69 9.85 25.08
N MET A 113 -14.36 11.04 25.57
CA MET A 113 -13.10 11.74 25.29
C MET A 113 -12.23 11.88 26.56
N LEU A 114 -12.32 10.93 27.49
CA LEU A 114 -11.56 10.97 28.75
C LEU A 114 -10.06 10.79 28.50
N THR A 115 -9.25 11.51 29.28
CA THR A 115 -7.79 11.64 29.12
C THR A 115 -7.06 11.37 30.44
N GLY A 116 -5.73 11.43 30.44
CA GLY A 116 -4.93 11.26 31.66
C GLY A 116 -4.73 9.80 32.03
N GLU A 117 -4.13 9.56 33.20
CA GLU A 117 -3.86 8.20 33.69
C GLU A 117 -5.10 7.61 34.36
N ILE A 118 -5.20 6.27 34.33
CA ILE A 118 -6.19 5.55 35.14
C ILE A 118 -5.68 5.53 36.58
N PRO A 119 -6.39 6.11 37.56
CA PRO A 119 -5.91 6.19 38.93
C PRO A 119 -5.81 4.81 39.58
N LYS A 120 -4.72 4.56 40.31
CA LYS A 120 -4.49 3.29 41.03
C LYS A 120 -5.57 3.00 42.07
N GLU A 121 -6.26 4.04 42.56
CA GLU A 121 -7.36 3.97 43.52
C GLU A 121 -8.58 3.21 42.98
N VAL A 122 -8.65 2.93 41.65
CA VAL A 122 -9.62 1.96 41.08
C VAL A 122 -9.50 0.59 41.76
N SER A 123 -8.32 0.22 42.27
CA SER A 123 -8.12 -1.02 43.03
C SER A 123 -8.83 -1.07 44.39
N ASN A 124 -9.33 0.05 44.90
CA ASN A 124 -10.15 0.09 46.11
C ASN A 124 -11.58 -0.42 45.88
N LEU A 125 -11.99 -0.59 44.62
CA LEU A 125 -13.30 -1.09 44.21
C LEU A 125 -13.35 -2.61 44.32
N ILE A 126 -13.29 -3.14 45.54
CA ILE A 126 -13.16 -4.58 45.80
C ILE A 126 -14.38 -5.41 45.37
N ASP A 127 -15.55 -4.78 45.26
CA ASP A 127 -16.81 -5.39 44.81
C ASP A 127 -17.02 -5.28 43.29
N LEU A 128 -16.04 -4.75 42.55
CA LEU A 128 -16.14 -4.52 41.11
C LEU A 128 -16.17 -5.84 40.34
N ASP A 129 -17.23 -6.02 39.57
CA ASP A 129 -17.46 -7.14 38.66
C ASP A 129 -16.99 -6.79 37.24
N GLY A 130 -17.32 -5.58 36.78
CA GLY A 130 -16.98 -5.14 35.43
C GLY A 130 -16.49 -3.70 35.36
N ILE A 131 -15.42 -3.47 34.60
CA ILE A 131 -14.93 -2.15 34.25
C ILE A 131 -14.79 -2.02 32.73
N ASP A 132 -15.41 -0.98 32.17
CA ASP A 132 -15.29 -0.61 30.76
C ASP A 132 -14.88 0.86 30.63
N LEU A 133 -13.62 1.06 30.25
CA LEU A 133 -13.01 2.35 29.94
C LEU A 133 -12.63 2.44 28.45
N GLY A 134 -13.09 1.50 27.63
CA GLY A 134 -12.70 1.38 26.23
C GLY A 134 -13.09 2.61 25.40
N LEU A 135 -12.39 2.82 24.27
CA LEU A 135 -12.66 3.88 23.29
C LEU A 135 -12.60 5.27 23.92
N ASN A 136 -11.52 5.56 24.63
CA ASN A 136 -11.21 6.85 25.23
C ASN A 136 -9.79 7.31 24.79
N LYS A 137 -9.21 8.27 25.51
CA LYS A 137 -7.85 8.80 25.29
C LYS A 137 -6.99 8.66 26.56
N PHE A 138 -7.23 7.64 27.39
CA PHE A 138 -6.40 7.39 28.57
C PHE A 138 -4.95 7.12 28.16
N THR A 139 -4.01 7.63 28.95
CA THR A 139 -2.57 7.58 28.73
C THR A 139 -1.86 6.95 29.94
N GLY A 140 -0.54 6.81 29.87
CA GLY A 140 0.27 6.29 30.97
C GLY A 140 0.49 4.78 30.89
N SER A 141 0.89 4.19 32.01
CA SER A 141 1.08 2.74 32.12
C SER A 141 -0.23 2.00 32.33
N LEU A 142 -0.31 0.77 31.85
CA LEU A 142 -1.36 -0.18 32.20
C LEU A 142 -1.43 -0.30 33.74
N PRO A 143 -2.59 -0.02 34.37
CA PRO A 143 -2.70 0.05 35.83
C PRO A 143 -2.61 -1.36 36.43
N MET A 144 -1.45 -1.73 36.98
CA MET A 144 -1.21 -3.09 37.47
C MET A 144 -2.10 -3.45 38.67
N GLU A 145 -2.56 -2.45 39.41
CA GLU A 145 -3.41 -2.60 40.58
C GLU A 145 -4.83 -3.08 40.23
N ILE A 146 -5.31 -2.84 39.00
CA ILE A 146 -6.64 -3.31 38.56
C ILE A 146 -6.69 -4.85 38.49
N PHE A 147 -5.56 -5.49 38.21
CA PHE A 147 -5.45 -6.93 38.11
C PHE A 147 -5.57 -7.62 39.48
N ASN A 148 -5.45 -6.89 40.59
CA ASN A 148 -5.59 -7.45 41.94
C ASN A 148 -7.03 -7.51 42.45
N ILE A 149 -8.00 -7.02 41.68
CA ILE A 149 -9.41 -7.05 42.06
C ILE A 149 -9.93 -8.47 41.82
N SER A 150 -9.86 -9.34 42.84
CA SER A 150 -10.15 -10.78 42.69
C SER A 150 -11.57 -11.11 42.23
N GLY A 151 -12.52 -10.19 42.45
CA GLY A 151 -13.92 -10.34 42.05
C GLY A 151 -14.20 -10.01 40.58
N ILE A 152 -13.26 -9.37 39.87
CA ILE A 152 -13.50 -8.83 38.54
C ILE A 152 -13.65 -9.94 37.48
N THR A 153 -14.70 -9.83 36.68
CA THR A 153 -15.04 -10.75 35.59
C THR A 153 -14.77 -10.13 34.22
N VAL A 154 -14.86 -8.80 34.09
CA VAL A 154 -14.62 -8.10 32.83
C VAL A 154 -13.72 -6.89 33.02
N ILE A 155 -12.66 -6.82 32.21
CA ILE A 155 -11.80 -5.65 32.05
C ILE A 155 -11.80 -5.26 30.57
N ASP A 156 -12.39 -4.12 30.24
CA ASP A 156 -12.30 -3.50 28.91
C ASP A 156 -11.60 -2.16 28.98
N LEU A 157 -10.42 -2.11 28.34
CA LEU A 157 -9.61 -0.90 28.17
C LEU A 157 -9.39 -0.59 26.68
N LEU A 158 -10.08 -1.27 25.75
CA LEU A 158 -9.70 -1.30 24.34
C LEU A 158 -9.61 0.11 23.73
N ASN A 159 -8.70 0.31 22.78
CA ASN A 159 -8.56 1.55 22.01
C ASN A 159 -8.40 2.78 22.91
N ASN A 160 -7.30 2.76 23.67
CA ASN A 160 -6.76 3.85 24.48
C ASN A 160 -5.24 3.98 24.18
N ASN A 161 -4.57 4.99 24.75
CA ASN A 161 -3.14 5.23 24.53
C ASN A 161 -2.27 4.70 25.69
N LEU A 162 -2.69 3.59 26.31
CA LEU A 162 -1.97 2.93 27.41
C LEU A 162 -0.74 2.18 26.91
N THR A 163 0.31 2.15 27.72
CA THR A 163 1.60 1.49 27.44
C THR A 163 1.95 0.50 28.55
N GLY A 164 2.95 -0.37 28.34
CA GLY A 164 3.43 -1.30 29.37
C GLY A 164 3.34 -2.76 28.94
N THR A 165 3.44 -3.67 29.91
CA THR A 165 3.44 -5.13 29.70
C THR A 165 2.31 -5.81 30.46
N LEU A 166 1.88 -6.98 30.01
CA LEU A 166 0.98 -7.84 30.79
C LEU A 166 1.69 -8.40 32.04
N PRO A 167 1.01 -8.52 33.19
CA PRO A 167 1.58 -9.15 34.39
C PRO A 167 2.00 -10.60 34.16
N LEU A 168 3.22 -10.97 34.54
CA LEU A 168 3.73 -12.34 34.37
C LEU A 168 2.93 -13.39 35.16
N ASN A 169 2.27 -12.98 36.25
CA ASN A 169 1.43 -13.80 37.12
C ASN A 169 -0.07 -13.48 36.97
N ILE A 170 -0.51 -12.97 35.80
CA ILE A 170 -1.90 -12.56 35.56
C ILE A 170 -2.92 -13.63 35.95
N GLY A 171 -2.60 -14.91 35.69
CA GLY A 171 -3.49 -16.03 36.01
C GLY A 171 -3.78 -16.26 37.50
N SER A 172 -2.88 -15.86 38.40
CA SER A 172 -3.14 -15.90 39.85
C SER A 172 -3.81 -14.63 40.36
N MET A 173 -3.68 -13.52 39.63
CA MET A 173 -4.24 -12.23 40.00
C MET A 173 -5.73 -12.14 39.64
N LEU A 174 -6.12 -12.75 38.51
CA LEU A 174 -7.47 -12.70 37.95
C LEU A 174 -8.14 -14.09 37.90
N PRO A 175 -8.51 -14.69 39.04
CA PRO A 175 -9.08 -16.05 39.07
C PRO A 175 -10.49 -16.15 38.48
N ASN A 176 -11.23 -15.03 38.40
CA ASN A 176 -12.62 -14.99 37.95
C ASN A 176 -12.83 -14.31 36.59
N ILE A 177 -11.75 -13.87 35.92
CA ILE A 177 -11.88 -13.14 34.66
C ILE A 177 -12.50 -14.01 33.57
N GLU A 178 -13.52 -13.45 32.92
CA GLU A 178 -14.24 -14.02 31.79
C GLU A 178 -13.86 -13.29 30.50
N GLY A 179 -13.78 -11.96 30.52
CA GLY A 179 -13.42 -11.14 29.36
C GLY A 179 -12.28 -10.17 29.64
N LEU A 180 -11.20 -10.27 28.87
CA LEU A 180 -10.06 -9.36 28.93
C LEU A 180 -9.86 -8.65 27.57
N TYR A 181 -10.25 -7.38 27.50
CA TYR A 181 -10.20 -6.57 26.28
C TYR A 181 -9.14 -5.47 26.40
N LEU A 182 -7.97 -5.73 25.84
CA LEU A 182 -6.79 -4.88 25.84
C LEU A 182 -6.33 -4.55 24.41
N GLY A 183 -7.23 -4.67 23.44
CA GLY A 183 -6.95 -4.42 22.03
C GLY A 183 -6.69 -2.93 21.72
N ARG A 184 -5.88 -2.66 20.70
CA ARG A 184 -5.51 -1.32 20.18
C ARG A 184 -4.95 -0.39 21.26
N LEU A 185 -4.07 -0.94 22.10
CA LEU A 185 -3.25 -0.18 23.03
C LEU A 185 -1.81 -0.07 22.47
N ASN A 186 -0.86 0.39 23.28
CA ASN A 186 0.56 0.36 22.98
C ASN A 186 1.30 -0.64 23.90
N LEU A 187 0.68 -1.79 24.20
CA LEU A 187 1.31 -2.82 25.02
C LEU A 187 2.48 -3.47 24.27
N PHE A 188 3.55 -3.78 25.00
CA PHE A 188 4.74 -4.47 24.51
C PHE A 188 5.10 -5.63 25.44
N GLY A 189 6.15 -6.38 25.12
CA GLY A 189 6.51 -7.60 25.83
C GLY A 189 5.74 -8.81 25.29
N THR A 190 5.63 -9.89 26.06
CA THR A 190 5.08 -11.16 25.60
C THR A 190 3.70 -11.45 26.20
N ILE A 191 2.96 -12.38 25.59
CA ILE A 191 1.77 -12.97 26.22
C ILE A 191 2.27 -13.93 27.32
N PRO A 192 1.97 -13.69 28.61
CA PRO A 192 2.48 -14.50 29.70
C PRO A 192 1.81 -15.87 29.71
N HIS A 193 2.59 -16.94 29.88
CA HIS A 193 2.05 -18.31 29.96
C HIS A 193 0.98 -18.47 31.04
N SER A 194 1.10 -17.73 32.16
CA SER A 194 0.17 -17.81 33.28
C SER A 194 -1.25 -17.39 32.93
N ILE A 195 -1.49 -16.70 31.81
CA ILE A 195 -2.84 -16.38 31.33
C ILE A 195 -3.71 -17.62 31.16
N SER A 196 -3.09 -18.78 30.91
CA SER A 196 -3.78 -20.07 30.83
C SER A 196 -4.42 -20.53 32.14
N ASN A 197 -4.08 -19.91 33.27
CA ASN A 197 -4.66 -20.23 34.57
C ASN A 197 -5.96 -19.45 34.83
N CYS A 198 -6.33 -18.50 33.98
CA CYS A 198 -7.64 -17.83 34.01
C CYS A 198 -8.73 -18.78 33.48
N SER A 199 -9.10 -19.80 34.26
CA SER A 199 -9.91 -20.93 33.78
C SER A 199 -11.33 -20.60 33.30
N LYS A 200 -11.85 -19.41 33.66
CA LYS A 200 -13.15 -18.89 33.21
C LYS A 200 -13.06 -17.98 31.97
N LEU A 201 -11.85 -17.69 31.48
CA LEU A 201 -11.65 -16.74 30.39
C LEU A 201 -12.30 -17.28 29.11
N ASN A 202 -13.32 -16.57 28.64
CA ASN A 202 -14.00 -16.81 27.37
C ASN A 202 -13.52 -15.89 26.26
N THR A 203 -13.02 -14.70 26.59
CA THR A 203 -12.58 -13.72 25.59
C THR A 203 -11.22 -13.13 25.96
N LEU A 204 -10.26 -13.32 25.07
CA LEU A 204 -8.95 -12.66 25.13
C LEU A 204 -8.75 -11.80 23.89
N ASP A 205 -8.82 -10.49 24.06
CA ASP A 205 -8.50 -9.52 23.03
C ASP A 205 -7.25 -8.72 23.41
N VAL A 206 -6.16 -8.96 22.69
CA VAL A 206 -4.92 -8.18 22.75
C VAL A 206 -4.50 -7.69 21.36
N ALA A 207 -5.45 -7.62 20.42
CA ALA A 207 -5.20 -7.26 19.04
C ALA A 207 -4.66 -5.82 18.89
N GLY A 208 -3.93 -5.49 17.82
CA GLY A 208 -3.47 -4.14 17.53
C GLY A 208 -2.48 -3.54 18.54
N ASN A 209 -1.63 -4.36 19.15
CA ASN A 209 -0.60 -3.95 20.10
C ASN A 209 0.82 -4.11 19.50
N ARG A 210 1.87 -4.03 20.34
CA ARG A 210 3.27 -4.27 19.97
C ARG A 210 3.82 -5.51 20.68
N LEU A 211 2.97 -6.50 20.97
CA LEU A 211 3.38 -7.72 21.67
C LEU A 211 4.31 -8.55 20.78
N THR A 212 5.32 -9.16 21.39
CA THR A 212 6.34 -9.99 20.76
C THR A 212 6.39 -11.38 21.40
N GLY A 213 7.29 -12.24 20.93
CA GLY A 213 7.49 -13.57 21.47
C GLY A 213 6.51 -14.61 20.93
N LEU A 214 6.66 -15.84 21.42
CA LEU A 214 5.88 -16.99 20.95
C LEU A 214 4.44 -16.91 21.44
N ILE A 215 3.49 -17.28 20.58
CA ILE A 215 2.11 -17.58 21.02
C ILE A 215 2.17 -18.80 21.97
N PRO A 216 1.74 -18.66 23.24
CA PRO A 216 1.81 -19.76 24.21
C PRO A 216 0.93 -20.93 23.82
N THR A 217 1.50 -22.14 23.73
CA THR A 217 0.73 -23.38 23.59
C THR A 217 -0.16 -23.66 24.82
N SER A 218 0.18 -23.08 25.97
CA SER A 218 -0.64 -23.15 27.19
C SER A 218 -2.01 -22.51 27.05
N LEU A 219 -2.26 -21.67 26.03
CA LEU A 219 -3.60 -21.16 25.73
C LEU A 219 -4.63 -22.28 25.51
N GLY A 220 -4.19 -23.47 25.11
CA GLY A 220 -5.03 -24.67 25.01
C GLY A 220 -5.65 -25.13 26.34
N TYR A 221 -5.23 -24.62 27.49
CA TYR A 221 -5.85 -24.94 28.79
C TYR A 221 -7.10 -24.12 29.09
N LEU A 222 -7.38 -23.08 28.30
CA LEU A 222 -8.56 -22.22 28.44
C LEU A 222 -9.76 -22.89 27.78
N THR A 223 -10.39 -23.85 28.47
CA THR A 223 -11.43 -24.70 27.88
C THR A 223 -12.72 -23.96 27.52
N HIS A 224 -12.98 -22.81 28.15
CA HIS A 224 -14.14 -21.94 27.90
C HIS A 224 -13.83 -20.81 26.89
N LEU A 225 -12.62 -20.78 26.31
CA LEU A 225 -12.22 -19.71 25.40
C LEU A 225 -13.07 -19.77 24.12
N GLU A 226 -13.85 -18.72 23.87
CA GLU A 226 -14.70 -18.52 22.70
C GLU A 226 -14.02 -17.62 21.66
N TYR A 227 -13.36 -16.55 22.12
CA TYR A 227 -12.75 -15.52 21.26
C TYR A 227 -11.27 -15.34 21.61
N LEU A 228 -10.39 -15.60 20.62
CA LEU A 228 -8.96 -15.36 20.72
C LEU A 228 -8.53 -14.36 19.66
N LEU A 229 -8.35 -13.10 20.05
CA LEU A 229 -8.03 -11.99 19.16
C LEU A 229 -6.60 -11.48 19.41
N LEU A 230 -5.69 -11.89 18.53
CA LEU A 230 -4.25 -11.62 18.61
C LEU A 230 -3.73 -10.79 17.42
N ASP A 231 -4.59 -10.40 16.47
CA ASP A 231 -4.18 -9.76 15.23
C ASP A 231 -3.43 -8.44 15.43
N GLY A 232 -2.63 -8.02 14.43
CA GLY A 232 -1.95 -6.72 14.44
C GLY A 232 -0.91 -6.56 15.55
N ASN A 233 -0.09 -7.60 15.78
CA ASN A 233 1.01 -7.62 16.75
C ASN A 233 2.32 -8.05 16.07
N ASN A 234 3.39 -8.21 16.85
CA ASN A 234 4.68 -8.76 16.42
C ASN A 234 4.90 -10.19 16.98
N LEU A 235 3.81 -10.95 17.15
CA LEU A 235 3.89 -12.32 17.68
C LEU A 235 4.52 -13.26 16.66
N VAL A 236 5.33 -14.18 17.17
CA VAL A 236 5.96 -15.24 16.38
C VAL A 236 5.42 -16.59 16.81
N SER A 237 5.72 -17.63 16.04
CA SER A 237 5.43 -19.02 16.40
C SER A 237 6.63 -19.90 16.08
N ASP A 238 6.58 -21.14 16.55
CA ASP A 238 7.43 -22.20 15.99
C ASP A 238 7.07 -22.47 14.51
N SER A 239 7.99 -23.13 13.81
CA SER A 239 7.86 -23.39 12.37
C SER A 239 6.66 -24.27 11.99
N THR A 240 6.09 -25.00 12.94
CA THR A 240 4.96 -25.93 12.75
C THR A 240 3.62 -25.34 13.20
N LEU A 241 3.60 -24.11 13.72
CA LEU A 241 2.43 -23.47 14.31
C LEU A 241 1.73 -24.39 15.33
N SER A 242 2.50 -25.00 16.23
CA SER A 242 2.04 -26.08 17.10
C SER A 242 0.91 -25.66 18.05
N PHE A 243 0.78 -24.37 18.35
CA PHE A 243 -0.31 -23.82 19.16
C PHE A 243 -1.69 -24.14 18.58
N PHE A 244 -1.85 -24.29 17.25
CA PHE A 244 -3.12 -24.76 16.66
C PHE A 244 -3.53 -26.13 17.21
N THR A 245 -2.57 -27.02 17.46
CA THR A 245 -2.86 -28.33 18.05
C THR A 245 -3.33 -28.18 19.49
N SER A 246 -2.70 -27.29 20.26
CA SER A 246 -3.09 -27.03 21.64
C SER A 246 -4.49 -26.42 21.75
N LEU A 247 -4.88 -25.54 20.80
CA LEU A 247 -6.20 -24.92 20.77
C LEU A 247 -7.35 -25.91 20.50
N SER A 248 -7.07 -27.14 20.05
CA SER A 248 -8.11 -28.18 19.93
C SER A 248 -8.78 -28.55 21.27
N ASN A 249 -8.14 -28.21 22.39
CA ASN A 249 -8.69 -28.38 23.73
C ASN A 249 -9.70 -27.28 24.12
N CYS A 250 -9.72 -26.15 23.42
CA CYS A 250 -10.65 -25.03 23.65
C CYS A 250 -11.99 -25.34 22.95
N ARG A 251 -12.84 -26.15 23.59
CA ARG A 251 -14.07 -26.68 22.95
C ARG A 251 -15.04 -25.59 22.50
N ASP A 252 -15.07 -24.47 23.21
CA ASP A 252 -15.99 -23.38 22.93
C ASP A 252 -15.41 -22.36 21.93
N LEU A 253 -14.18 -22.57 21.41
CA LEU A 253 -13.52 -21.60 20.54
C LEU A 253 -14.28 -21.41 19.23
N GLU A 254 -14.84 -20.22 19.04
CA GLU A 254 -15.63 -19.81 17.88
C GLU A 254 -14.83 -18.94 16.90
N PHE A 255 -13.98 -18.05 17.40
CA PHE A 255 -13.24 -17.10 16.57
C PHE A 255 -11.77 -17.02 16.94
N LEU A 256 -10.92 -17.32 15.96
CA LEU A 256 -9.48 -17.17 16.02
C LEU A 256 -9.00 -16.08 15.06
N SER A 257 -8.47 -14.98 15.60
CA SER A 257 -7.87 -13.87 14.83
C SER A 257 -6.38 -13.76 15.12
N LEU A 258 -5.57 -13.96 14.08
CA LEU A 258 -4.11 -13.99 14.11
C LEU A 258 -3.47 -13.03 13.11
N SER A 259 -4.27 -12.41 12.25
CA SER A 259 -3.81 -11.63 11.09
C SER A 259 -2.74 -10.60 11.44
N LEU A 260 -1.87 -10.27 10.48
CA LEU A 260 -0.82 -9.25 10.64
C LEU A 260 0.15 -9.55 11.81
N ASN A 261 0.52 -10.82 12.00
CA ASN A 261 1.60 -11.26 12.88
C ASN A 261 2.68 -12.01 12.10
N PRO A 262 3.98 -11.80 12.33
CA PRO A 262 5.05 -12.50 11.63
C PRO A 262 5.23 -13.95 12.12
N LEU A 263 4.21 -14.81 11.99
CA LEU A 263 4.21 -16.18 12.48
C LEU A 263 5.27 -17.06 11.80
N ASN A 264 5.52 -16.83 10.50
CA ASN A 264 6.60 -17.47 9.72
C ASN A 264 6.62 -19.02 9.75
N GLY A 265 5.48 -19.68 9.95
CA GLY A 265 5.38 -21.14 10.04
C GLY A 265 4.56 -21.80 8.92
N VAL A 266 4.41 -23.11 8.99
CA VAL A 266 3.59 -23.94 8.09
C VAL A 266 2.36 -24.43 8.83
N LEU A 267 1.20 -24.40 8.17
CA LEU A 267 -0.04 -24.95 8.74
C LEU A 267 0.13 -26.45 9.04
N PRO A 268 -0.10 -26.90 10.28
CA PRO A 268 0.17 -28.28 10.66
C PRO A 268 -0.91 -29.22 10.12
N VAL A 269 -0.56 -30.49 9.86
CA VAL A 269 -1.54 -31.52 9.49
C VAL A 269 -2.60 -31.70 10.59
N SER A 270 -2.21 -31.48 11.85
CA SER A 270 -3.11 -31.48 13.00
C SER A 270 -4.08 -30.29 13.04
N LEU A 271 -4.06 -29.36 12.08
CA LEU A 271 -5.04 -28.27 12.00
C LEU A 271 -6.48 -28.81 12.01
N GLY A 272 -6.73 -29.97 11.41
CA GLY A 272 -8.02 -30.64 11.44
C GLY A 272 -8.49 -31.10 12.83
N SER A 273 -7.60 -31.11 13.83
CA SER A 273 -7.97 -31.40 15.23
C SER A 273 -8.85 -30.31 15.84
N LEU A 274 -8.84 -29.08 15.30
CA LEU A 274 -9.77 -28.02 15.71
C LEU A 274 -11.24 -28.34 15.40
N SER A 275 -11.53 -29.45 14.72
CA SER A 275 -12.89 -29.97 14.59
C SER A 275 -13.55 -30.35 15.92
N SER A 276 -12.76 -30.49 17.01
CA SER A 276 -13.27 -30.66 18.38
C SER A 276 -13.79 -29.38 19.01
N THR A 277 -13.59 -28.22 18.37
CA THR A 277 -14.05 -26.92 18.87
C THR A 277 -15.26 -26.43 18.09
N SER A 278 -15.89 -25.35 18.57
CA SER A 278 -17.01 -24.67 17.92
C SER A 278 -16.57 -23.68 16.83
N LEU A 279 -15.41 -23.89 16.19
CA LEU A 279 -14.74 -22.87 15.38
C LEU A 279 -15.56 -22.48 14.16
N LEU A 280 -15.93 -21.20 14.11
CA LEU A 280 -16.70 -20.59 13.02
C LEU A 280 -15.82 -19.75 12.11
N ARG A 281 -14.74 -19.13 12.62
CA ARG A 281 -13.90 -18.22 11.84
C ARG A 281 -12.41 -18.36 12.15
N ILE A 282 -11.60 -18.39 11.10
CA ILE A 282 -10.14 -18.30 11.17
C ILE A 282 -9.69 -17.12 10.31
N ASN A 283 -9.06 -16.12 10.94
CA ASN A 283 -8.43 -15.00 10.25
C ASN A 283 -6.93 -15.03 10.52
N ALA A 284 -6.12 -15.35 9.50
CA ALA A 284 -4.66 -15.35 9.58
C ALA A 284 -4.04 -14.69 8.35
N ALA A 285 -4.61 -13.57 7.91
CA ALA A 285 -4.13 -12.82 6.77
C ALA A 285 -2.81 -12.10 7.09
N GLY A 286 -1.86 -12.02 6.15
CA GLY A 286 -0.65 -11.23 6.39
C GLY A 286 0.33 -11.83 7.39
N CYS A 287 0.32 -13.17 7.57
CA CYS A 287 1.06 -13.84 8.65
C CYS A 287 2.40 -14.47 8.24
N ARG A 288 2.79 -14.34 6.96
CA ARG A 288 3.94 -15.03 6.35
C ARG A 288 3.88 -16.55 6.51
N ILE A 289 2.67 -17.12 6.50
CA ILE A 289 2.43 -18.55 6.54
C ILE A 289 2.89 -19.16 5.22
N LYS A 290 3.62 -20.28 5.31
CA LYS A 290 4.24 -20.99 4.19
C LYS A 290 3.66 -22.39 4.02
N GLY A 291 4.12 -23.09 2.99
CA GLY A 291 3.73 -24.47 2.71
C GLY A 291 2.34 -24.58 2.10
N GLU A 292 1.78 -25.80 2.10
CA GLU A 292 0.47 -26.07 1.51
C GLU A 292 -0.65 -25.96 2.55
N ILE A 293 -1.89 -25.74 2.09
CA ILE A 293 -3.07 -25.88 2.95
C ILE A 293 -3.27 -27.38 3.24
N PRO A 294 -3.18 -27.84 4.51
CA PRO A 294 -3.26 -29.25 4.83
C PRO A 294 -4.67 -29.80 4.57
N LYS A 295 -4.76 -31.05 4.10
CA LYS A 295 -6.05 -31.73 3.85
C LYS A 295 -6.97 -31.75 5.07
N GLY A 296 -6.38 -31.73 6.27
CA GLY A 296 -7.10 -31.65 7.55
C GLY A 296 -8.02 -30.44 7.68
N ILE A 297 -7.83 -29.37 6.88
CA ILE A 297 -8.75 -28.23 6.85
C ILE A 297 -10.20 -28.66 6.61
N GLY A 298 -10.42 -29.71 5.81
CA GLY A 298 -11.75 -30.24 5.51
C GLY A 298 -12.47 -30.90 6.69
N ASN A 299 -11.82 -31.07 7.84
CA ASN A 299 -12.46 -31.58 9.05
C ASN A 299 -13.22 -30.49 9.81
N LEU A 300 -12.96 -29.21 9.53
CA LEU A 300 -13.52 -28.07 10.27
C LEU A 300 -14.96 -27.76 9.84
N SER A 301 -15.86 -28.75 9.93
CA SER A 301 -17.16 -28.72 9.27
C SER A 301 -18.07 -27.55 9.67
N SER A 302 -17.87 -26.95 10.85
CA SER A 302 -18.61 -25.79 11.36
C SER A 302 -18.14 -24.44 10.80
N LEU A 303 -17.01 -24.42 10.08
CA LEU A 303 -16.36 -23.18 9.66
C LEU A 303 -17.23 -22.40 8.67
N LEU A 304 -17.44 -21.12 8.97
CA LEU A 304 -18.20 -20.16 8.17
C LEU A 304 -17.28 -19.23 7.37
N ASP A 305 -16.13 -18.86 7.93
CA ASP A 305 -15.18 -17.93 7.30
C ASP A 305 -13.73 -18.43 7.44
N LEU A 306 -13.00 -18.38 6.33
CA LEU A 306 -11.59 -18.73 6.26
C LEU A 306 -10.83 -17.63 5.50
N ASP A 307 -10.00 -16.87 6.23
CA ASP A 307 -9.08 -15.91 5.64
C ASP A 307 -7.63 -16.31 5.89
N LEU A 308 -6.94 -16.69 4.81
CA LEU A 308 -5.49 -16.96 4.76
C LEU A 308 -4.80 -16.07 3.72
N SER A 309 -5.39 -14.93 3.38
CA SER A 309 -4.87 -14.02 2.36
C SER A 309 -3.54 -13.36 2.76
N GLU A 310 -2.83 -12.78 1.79
CA GLU A 310 -1.56 -12.07 2.04
C GLU A 310 -0.49 -12.94 2.75
N ASN A 311 -0.33 -14.19 2.31
CA ASN A 311 0.65 -15.13 2.86
C ASN A 311 1.57 -15.69 1.75
N ASP A 312 2.45 -16.62 2.12
CA ASP A 312 3.37 -17.32 1.23
C ASP A 312 2.91 -18.76 0.92
N ILE A 313 1.59 -19.02 0.97
CA ILE A 313 1.04 -20.37 0.80
C ILE A 313 1.20 -20.83 -0.64
N ILE A 314 1.70 -22.05 -0.81
CA ILE A 314 1.96 -22.71 -2.09
C ILE A 314 1.03 -23.92 -2.27
N GLY A 315 1.22 -24.67 -3.37
CA GLY A 315 0.42 -25.86 -3.65
C GLY A 315 -0.96 -25.52 -4.19
N SER A 316 -1.89 -26.48 -4.11
CA SER A 316 -3.26 -26.33 -4.64
C SER A 316 -4.29 -26.17 -3.53
N ILE A 317 -5.47 -25.66 -3.87
CA ILE A 317 -6.63 -25.68 -2.96
C ILE A 317 -7.02 -27.16 -2.73
N PRO A 318 -6.96 -27.68 -1.49
CA PRO A 318 -7.19 -29.10 -1.23
C PRO A 318 -8.64 -29.48 -1.52
N THR A 319 -8.85 -30.64 -2.15
CA THR A 319 -10.20 -31.13 -2.51
C THR A 319 -11.11 -31.36 -1.29
N THR A 320 -10.50 -31.58 -0.11
CA THR A 320 -11.20 -31.69 1.17
C THR A 320 -11.87 -30.40 1.63
N ILE A 321 -11.56 -29.25 1.02
CA ILE A 321 -12.29 -27.99 1.25
C ILE A 321 -13.80 -28.18 1.02
N SER A 322 -14.18 -29.10 0.12
CA SER A 322 -15.56 -29.43 -0.21
C SER A 322 -16.38 -30.04 0.93
N ASN A 323 -15.72 -30.43 2.04
CA ASN A 323 -16.38 -30.92 3.25
C ASN A 323 -16.91 -29.79 4.15
N LEU A 324 -16.48 -28.54 3.92
CA LEU A 324 -16.84 -27.37 4.72
C LEU A 324 -18.22 -26.82 4.31
N ARG A 325 -19.28 -27.60 4.54
CA ARG A 325 -20.59 -27.34 3.92
C ARG A 325 -21.25 -26.01 4.31
N PHE A 326 -20.93 -25.47 5.49
CA PHE A 326 -21.45 -24.20 5.99
C PHE A 326 -20.56 -22.99 5.63
N LEU A 327 -19.49 -23.20 4.86
CA LEU A 327 -18.52 -22.15 4.53
C LEU A 327 -19.18 -21.07 3.66
N GLN A 328 -19.21 -19.86 4.18
CA GLN A 328 -19.82 -18.68 3.55
C GLN A 328 -18.77 -17.80 2.86
N SER A 329 -17.54 -17.80 3.36
CA SER A 329 -16.45 -16.96 2.87
C SER A 329 -15.13 -17.73 2.82
N VAL A 330 -14.43 -17.61 1.69
CA VAL A 330 -13.06 -18.09 1.52
C VAL A 330 -12.22 -17.01 0.89
N ASN A 331 -11.21 -16.54 1.63
CA ASN A 331 -10.22 -15.60 1.15
C ASN A 331 -8.81 -16.22 1.17
N LEU A 332 -8.29 -16.51 -0.01
CA LEU A 332 -6.93 -17.01 -0.22
C LEU A 332 -6.14 -16.07 -1.17
N SER A 333 -6.58 -14.82 -1.30
CA SER A 333 -5.95 -13.84 -2.20
C SER A 333 -4.52 -13.52 -1.80
N HIS A 334 -3.70 -13.03 -2.73
CA HIS A 334 -2.32 -12.61 -2.46
C HIS A 334 -1.47 -13.75 -1.86
N ASN A 335 -1.40 -14.87 -2.56
CA ASN A 335 -0.62 -16.05 -2.18
C ASN A 335 0.13 -16.59 -3.40
N LYS A 336 0.76 -17.77 -3.26
CA LYS A 336 1.46 -18.48 -4.34
C LYS A 336 0.73 -19.78 -4.73
N LEU A 337 -0.59 -19.82 -4.55
CA LEU A 337 -1.39 -21.00 -4.89
C LEU A 337 -1.33 -21.28 -6.39
N SER A 338 -1.26 -22.56 -6.72
CA SER A 338 -1.16 -23.10 -8.07
C SER A 338 -2.19 -24.23 -8.26
N GLY A 339 -2.16 -24.92 -9.39
CA GLY A 339 -3.18 -25.94 -9.73
C GLY A 339 -4.41 -25.30 -10.36
N PHE A 340 -5.59 -25.89 -10.14
CA PHE A 340 -6.84 -25.47 -10.77
C PHE A 340 -7.98 -25.29 -9.77
N ILE A 341 -8.97 -24.49 -10.14
CA ILE A 341 -10.22 -24.32 -9.38
C ILE A 341 -11.13 -25.51 -9.70
N GLY A 342 -11.08 -26.55 -8.85
CA GLY A 342 -11.80 -27.81 -9.08
C GLY A 342 -13.31 -27.76 -8.79
N ASP A 343 -14.04 -28.73 -9.34
CA ASP A 343 -15.50 -28.91 -9.12
C ASP A 343 -15.85 -29.17 -7.64
N ASP A 344 -14.87 -29.54 -6.82
CA ASP A 344 -15.04 -29.72 -5.38
C ASP A 344 -15.55 -28.46 -4.67
N LEU A 345 -15.15 -27.26 -5.12
CA LEU A 345 -15.67 -25.99 -4.59
C LEU A 345 -17.18 -25.85 -4.83
N CYS A 346 -17.74 -26.50 -5.84
CA CYS A 346 -19.16 -26.47 -6.14
C CYS A 346 -20.01 -27.24 -5.11
N LYS A 347 -19.40 -27.95 -4.14
CA LYS A 347 -20.14 -28.56 -3.03
C LYS A 347 -20.47 -27.56 -1.91
N LEU A 348 -19.88 -26.36 -1.93
CA LEU A 348 -20.05 -25.32 -0.92
C LEU A 348 -21.31 -24.47 -1.21
N GLN A 349 -22.48 -25.04 -0.94
CA GLN A 349 -23.77 -24.43 -1.30
C GLN A 349 -24.06 -23.09 -0.60
N ASP A 350 -23.46 -22.85 0.57
CA ASP A 350 -23.62 -21.61 1.34
C ASP A 350 -22.58 -20.54 1.00
N LEU A 351 -21.64 -20.84 0.09
CA LEU A 351 -20.55 -19.93 -0.25
C LEU A 351 -21.08 -18.64 -0.90
N GLY A 352 -20.84 -17.53 -0.21
CA GLY A 352 -21.18 -16.16 -0.63
C GLY A 352 -20.00 -15.39 -1.20
N TYR A 353 -18.81 -15.59 -0.65
CA TYR A 353 -17.62 -14.80 -0.98
C TYR A 353 -16.46 -15.72 -1.36
N LEU A 354 -15.99 -15.60 -2.60
CA LEU A 354 -14.86 -16.36 -3.13
C LEU A 354 -13.77 -15.40 -3.61
N TYR A 355 -12.69 -15.29 -2.84
CA TYR A 355 -11.56 -14.41 -3.13
C TYR A 355 -10.27 -15.21 -3.31
N LEU A 356 -9.80 -15.30 -4.55
CA LEU A 356 -8.57 -16.02 -4.94
C LEU A 356 -7.63 -15.14 -5.78
N THR A 357 -7.78 -13.82 -5.68
CA THR A 357 -7.06 -12.84 -6.52
C THR A 357 -5.56 -12.86 -6.25
N GLN A 358 -4.73 -12.57 -7.26
CA GLN A 358 -3.26 -12.56 -7.15
C GLN A 358 -2.71 -13.91 -6.64
N ASN A 359 -2.84 -14.93 -7.48
CA ASN A 359 -2.28 -16.27 -7.28
C ASN A 359 -1.72 -16.80 -8.62
N GLN A 360 -1.36 -18.08 -8.67
CA GLN A 360 -0.90 -18.78 -9.87
C GLN A 360 -1.89 -19.87 -10.31
N LEU A 361 -3.18 -19.73 -9.98
CA LEU A 361 -4.22 -20.69 -10.34
C LEU A 361 -4.39 -20.72 -11.86
N SER A 362 -4.61 -21.91 -12.40
CA SER A 362 -4.65 -22.18 -13.82
C SER A 362 -5.83 -23.07 -14.21
N GLY A 363 -6.00 -23.32 -15.51
CA GLY A 363 -7.13 -24.12 -16.00
C GLY A 363 -8.39 -23.29 -16.21
N SER A 364 -9.50 -23.97 -16.50
CA SER A 364 -10.79 -23.34 -16.77
C SER A 364 -11.61 -23.15 -15.49
N LEU A 365 -12.51 -22.18 -15.51
CA LEU A 365 -13.53 -22.05 -14.46
C LEU A 365 -14.50 -23.23 -14.51
N PRO A 366 -14.83 -23.86 -13.37
CA PRO A 366 -15.73 -25.00 -13.36
C PRO A 366 -17.15 -24.59 -13.72
N ASN A 367 -17.79 -25.34 -14.62
CA ASN A 367 -19.16 -25.06 -15.07
C ASN A 367 -20.16 -25.05 -13.90
N CYS A 368 -19.92 -25.85 -12.86
CA CYS A 368 -20.79 -25.92 -11.70
C CYS A 368 -20.74 -24.67 -10.81
N LEU A 369 -19.81 -23.73 -11.02
CA LEU A 369 -19.77 -22.48 -10.25
C LEU A 369 -21.08 -21.69 -10.38
N GLY A 370 -21.73 -21.78 -11.55
CA GLY A 370 -23.05 -21.22 -11.80
C GLY A 370 -24.19 -21.83 -10.98
N ASN A 371 -23.96 -22.93 -10.26
CA ASN A 371 -24.96 -23.57 -9.40
C ASN A 371 -24.92 -23.06 -7.95
N LEU A 372 -23.86 -22.33 -7.56
CA LEU A 372 -23.70 -21.78 -6.21
C LEU A 372 -24.49 -20.48 -6.05
N ILE A 373 -25.82 -20.59 -5.96
CA ILE A 373 -26.76 -19.45 -5.94
C ILE A 373 -26.58 -18.48 -4.75
N SER A 374 -25.86 -18.91 -3.72
CA SER A 374 -25.48 -18.10 -2.56
C SER A 374 -24.37 -17.09 -2.85
N LEU A 375 -23.59 -17.28 -3.94
CA LEU A 375 -22.51 -16.38 -4.30
C LEU A 375 -23.00 -14.93 -4.47
N ARG A 376 -22.24 -14.02 -3.89
CA ARG A 376 -22.39 -12.57 -3.92
C ARG A 376 -21.17 -11.92 -4.56
N GLU A 377 -19.98 -12.41 -4.24
CA GLU A 377 -18.74 -11.85 -4.76
C GLU A 377 -17.78 -12.95 -5.23
N ILE A 378 -17.24 -12.77 -6.43
CA ILE A 378 -16.23 -13.66 -7.02
C ILE A 378 -15.08 -12.77 -7.48
N PHE A 379 -13.90 -12.93 -6.85
CA PHE A 379 -12.68 -12.23 -7.24
C PHE A 379 -11.58 -13.23 -7.54
N LEU A 380 -11.31 -13.45 -8.82
CA LEU A 380 -10.32 -14.40 -9.34
C LEU A 380 -9.24 -13.69 -10.17
N GLY A 381 -9.16 -12.36 -10.09
CA GLY A 381 -8.27 -11.57 -10.92
C GLY A 381 -6.79 -11.90 -10.69
N SER A 382 -5.93 -11.55 -11.65
CA SER A 382 -4.48 -11.75 -11.58
C SER A 382 -4.10 -13.22 -11.29
N ASN A 383 -4.61 -14.14 -12.11
CA ASN A 383 -4.27 -15.57 -12.10
C ASN A 383 -3.80 -16.01 -13.49
N LYS A 384 -3.57 -17.32 -13.69
CA LYS A 384 -3.19 -17.94 -14.98
C LYS A 384 -4.36 -18.76 -15.56
N LEU A 385 -5.59 -18.30 -15.37
CA LEU A 385 -6.77 -19.01 -15.88
C LEU A 385 -6.75 -19.07 -17.41
N ARG A 386 -7.60 -19.91 -17.99
CA ARG A 386 -7.73 -20.04 -19.44
C ARG A 386 -9.15 -20.46 -19.79
N SER A 387 -9.42 -20.53 -21.09
CA SER A 387 -10.74 -20.90 -21.63
C SER A 387 -11.80 -19.84 -21.37
N ASN A 388 -12.99 -20.07 -21.96
CA ASN A 388 -14.13 -19.18 -21.87
C ASN A 388 -14.74 -19.12 -20.46
N ILE A 389 -15.41 -18.00 -20.17
CA ILE A 389 -16.34 -17.91 -19.04
C ILE A 389 -17.51 -18.89 -19.26
N PRO A 390 -17.79 -19.81 -18.31
CA PRO A 390 -18.86 -20.78 -18.45
C PRO A 390 -20.22 -20.09 -18.45
N ALA A 391 -21.07 -20.43 -19.42
CA ALA A 391 -22.38 -19.78 -19.58
C ALA A 391 -23.32 -19.97 -18.36
N SER A 392 -23.08 -21.01 -17.56
CA SER A 392 -23.77 -21.26 -16.29
C SER A 392 -23.53 -20.15 -15.26
N LEU A 393 -22.43 -19.38 -15.34
CA LEU A 393 -22.17 -18.27 -14.43
C LEU A 393 -23.31 -17.24 -14.44
N GLY A 394 -23.97 -17.05 -15.60
CA GLY A 394 -25.16 -16.22 -15.73
C GLY A 394 -26.39 -16.68 -14.95
N ASN A 395 -26.35 -17.84 -14.30
CA ASN A 395 -27.41 -18.30 -13.39
C ASN A 395 -27.34 -17.61 -12.01
N LEU A 396 -26.22 -17.00 -11.65
CA LEU A 396 -25.98 -16.36 -10.35
C LEU A 396 -26.68 -15.00 -10.23
N ARG A 397 -28.01 -15.00 -10.19
CA ARG A 397 -28.83 -13.77 -10.25
C ARG A 397 -28.58 -12.77 -9.11
N ASN A 398 -28.07 -13.26 -7.98
CA ASN A 398 -27.77 -12.47 -6.78
C ASN A 398 -26.29 -12.04 -6.70
N LEU A 399 -25.48 -12.35 -7.71
CA LEU A 399 -24.08 -11.93 -7.74
C LEU A 399 -23.98 -10.41 -7.84
N LEU A 400 -23.23 -9.80 -6.93
CA LEU A 400 -23.02 -8.36 -6.80
C LEU A 400 -21.72 -7.92 -7.48
N LYS A 401 -20.63 -8.67 -7.28
CA LYS A 401 -19.30 -8.32 -7.80
C LYS A 401 -18.66 -9.51 -8.51
N LEU A 402 -18.14 -9.26 -9.70
CA LEU A 402 -17.39 -10.22 -10.49
C LEU A 402 -16.08 -9.58 -10.97
N ASP A 403 -14.95 -10.13 -10.53
CA ASP A 403 -13.63 -9.76 -11.02
C ASP A 403 -12.93 -11.01 -11.57
N LEU A 404 -12.72 -11.01 -12.89
CA LEU A 404 -11.95 -12.01 -13.63
C LEU A 404 -10.79 -11.35 -14.40
N SER A 405 -10.36 -10.17 -13.98
CA SER A 405 -9.35 -9.37 -14.69
C SER A 405 -7.97 -10.05 -14.70
N SER A 406 -7.13 -9.74 -15.68
CA SER A 406 -5.72 -10.19 -15.71
C SER A 406 -5.54 -11.71 -15.53
N SER A 407 -6.35 -12.54 -16.19
CA SER A 407 -6.41 -14.00 -15.95
C SER A 407 -6.34 -14.85 -17.23
N ASN A 408 -5.82 -14.32 -18.34
CA ASN A 408 -5.63 -15.03 -19.62
C ASN A 408 -6.89 -15.75 -20.19
N LEU A 409 -8.09 -15.36 -19.78
CA LEU A 409 -9.35 -15.93 -20.29
C LEU A 409 -9.55 -15.56 -21.77
N ASP A 410 -10.21 -16.43 -22.54
CA ASP A 410 -10.37 -16.30 -23.99
C ASP A 410 -11.80 -16.55 -24.49
N GLY A 411 -11.97 -16.51 -25.82
CA GLY A 411 -13.26 -16.73 -26.48
C GLY A 411 -14.29 -15.60 -26.27
N PRO A 412 -15.56 -15.79 -26.69
CA PRO A 412 -16.62 -14.79 -26.53
C PRO A 412 -17.14 -14.65 -25.10
N LEU A 413 -17.61 -13.44 -24.76
CA LEU A 413 -18.44 -13.20 -23.59
C LEU A 413 -19.80 -13.94 -23.75
N PRO A 414 -20.21 -14.79 -22.79
CA PRO A 414 -21.45 -15.55 -22.92
C PRO A 414 -22.68 -14.63 -22.80
N PRO A 415 -23.68 -14.71 -23.70
CA PRO A 415 -24.89 -13.88 -23.62
C PRO A 415 -25.62 -13.95 -22.27
N LYS A 416 -25.56 -15.11 -21.60
CA LYS A 416 -26.14 -15.32 -20.27
C LYS A 416 -25.54 -14.40 -19.19
N ILE A 417 -24.39 -13.77 -19.40
CA ILE A 417 -23.82 -12.81 -18.45
C ILE A 417 -24.78 -11.64 -18.19
N GLY A 418 -25.62 -11.28 -19.18
CA GLY A 418 -26.68 -10.27 -19.05
C GLY A 418 -27.79 -10.61 -18.04
N ASN A 419 -27.78 -11.81 -17.46
CA ASN A 419 -28.74 -12.26 -16.45
C ASN A 419 -28.30 -11.96 -15.00
N LEU A 420 -27.09 -11.43 -14.79
CA LEU A 420 -26.58 -11.05 -13.46
C LEU A 420 -27.23 -9.75 -12.96
N LYS A 421 -28.55 -9.77 -12.74
CA LYS A 421 -29.36 -8.56 -12.50
C LYS A 421 -28.98 -7.80 -11.22
N ALA A 422 -28.42 -8.47 -10.22
CA ALA A 422 -27.96 -7.83 -8.99
C ALA A 422 -26.55 -7.20 -9.10
N ALA A 423 -25.81 -7.47 -10.19
CA ALA A 423 -24.42 -7.05 -10.30
C ALA A 423 -24.29 -5.52 -10.27
N ILE A 424 -23.37 -5.03 -9.45
CA ILE A 424 -22.98 -3.62 -9.32
C ILE A 424 -21.56 -3.37 -9.84
N TYR A 425 -20.70 -4.39 -9.84
CA TYR A 425 -19.31 -4.32 -10.27
C TYR A 425 -18.96 -5.52 -11.15
N MET A 426 -18.35 -5.26 -12.31
CA MET A 426 -17.85 -6.28 -13.21
C MET A 426 -16.55 -5.82 -13.88
N ASP A 427 -15.46 -6.52 -13.58
CA ASP A 427 -14.16 -6.32 -14.23
C ASP A 427 -13.71 -7.59 -14.95
N LEU A 428 -13.62 -7.49 -16.27
CA LEU A 428 -13.17 -8.55 -17.18
C LEU A 428 -11.96 -8.08 -18.01
N SER A 429 -11.28 -7.02 -17.56
CA SER A 429 -10.18 -6.39 -18.29
C SER A 429 -8.91 -7.23 -18.33
N MET A 430 -7.98 -6.88 -19.21
CA MET A 430 -6.66 -7.52 -19.34
C MET A 430 -6.78 -9.04 -19.56
N ASN A 431 -7.63 -9.43 -20.51
CA ASN A 431 -7.84 -10.82 -20.91
C ASN A 431 -7.69 -10.92 -22.43
N THR A 432 -8.11 -12.05 -23.02
CA THR A 432 -8.08 -12.26 -24.48
C THR A 432 -9.47 -12.51 -25.05
N PHE A 433 -10.52 -11.95 -24.42
CA PHE A 433 -11.89 -12.08 -24.90
C PHE A 433 -12.03 -11.54 -26.31
N SER A 434 -12.73 -12.28 -27.16
CA SER A 434 -12.88 -12.01 -28.59
C SER A 434 -14.36 -11.90 -28.98
N ASN A 435 -14.64 -11.68 -30.27
CA ASN A 435 -15.98 -11.43 -30.80
C ASN A 435 -16.63 -10.16 -30.23
N GLY A 436 -17.93 -9.96 -30.52
CA GLY A 436 -18.67 -8.78 -30.10
C GLY A 436 -19.14 -8.84 -28.65
N ILE A 437 -19.30 -7.64 -28.07
CA ILE A 437 -20.00 -7.47 -26.80
C ILE A 437 -21.47 -7.90 -27.02
N PRO A 438 -22.00 -8.88 -26.26
CA PRO A 438 -23.35 -9.40 -26.48
C PRO A 438 -24.40 -8.33 -26.15
N ARG A 439 -25.47 -8.24 -26.95
CA ARG A 439 -26.57 -7.29 -26.70
C ARG A 439 -27.23 -7.50 -25.34
N GLU A 440 -27.18 -8.71 -24.80
CA GLU A 440 -27.73 -9.07 -23.50
C GLU A 440 -27.04 -8.33 -22.34
N ILE A 441 -25.83 -7.76 -22.53
CA ILE A 441 -25.12 -6.95 -21.52
C ILE A 441 -25.98 -5.78 -21.00
N GLY A 442 -26.84 -5.21 -21.85
CA GLY A 442 -27.77 -4.15 -21.49
C GLY A 442 -28.82 -4.57 -20.45
N GLY A 443 -28.91 -5.86 -20.15
CA GLY A 443 -29.74 -6.41 -19.09
C GLY A 443 -29.21 -6.12 -17.68
N LEU A 444 -27.96 -5.66 -17.51
CA LEU A 444 -27.30 -5.40 -16.23
C LEU A 444 -27.65 -4.00 -15.69
N GLN A 445 -28.92 -3.79 -15.32
CA GLN A 445 -29.47 -2.46 -15.01
C GLN A 445 -28.91 -1.82 -13.73
N ASN A 446 -28.45 -2.63 -12.78
CA ASN A 446 -27.86 -2.18 -11.51
C ASN A 446 -26.33 -1.99 -11.58
N LEU A 447 -25.70 -2.35 -12.70
CA LEU A 447 -24.27 -2.33 -12.83
C LEU A 447 -23.76 -0.89 -12.86
N ARG A 448 -22.83 -0.58 -11.96
CA ARG A 448 -22.20 0.75 -11.82
C ARG A 448 -20.83 0.79 -12.46
N HIS A 449 -20.09 -0.32 -12.39
CA HIS A 449 -18.74 -0.43 -12.95
C HIS A 449 -18.67 -1.60 -13.94
N LEU A 450 -18.30 -1.29 -15.18
CA LEU A 450 -17.97 -2.27 -16.21
C LEU A 450 -16.63 -1.94 -16.84
N SER A 451 -15.67 -2.85 -16.70
CA SER A 451 -14.38 -2.79 -17.40
C SER A 451 -14.21 -4.01 -18.30
N LEU A 452 -14.04 -3.75 -19.60
CA LEU A 452 -13.66 -4.72 -20.64
C LEU A 452 -12.33 -4.33 -21.30
N ARG A 453 -11.58 -3.42 -20.67
CA ARG A 453 -10.32 -2.86 -21.19
C ARG A 453 -9.32 -3.97 -21.54
N ASP A 454 -8.50 -3.73 -22.56
CA ASP A 454 -7.36 -4.58 -22.90
C ASP A 454 -7.79 -6.03 -23.16
N ASN A 455 -8.52 -6.20 -24.25
CA ASN A 455 -9.05 -7.47 -24.75
C ASN A 455 -8.98 -7.48 -26.29
N LYS A 456 -9.50 -8.54 -26.92
CA LYS A 456 -9.58 -8.69 -28.38
C LYS A 456 -11.02 -8.51 -28.90
N LEU A 457 -11.86 -7.76 -28.19
CA LEU A 457 -13.27 -7.58 -28.55
C LEU A 457 -13.40 -6.82 -29.87
N GLN A 458 -14.36 -7.20 -30.72
CA GLN A 458 -14.60 -6.62 -32.04
C GLN A 458 -16.07 -6.28 -32.27
N GLY A 459 -16.44 -5.78 -33.45
CA GLY A 459 -17.83 -5.41 -33.74
C GLY A 459 -18.26 -4.13 -33.02
N SER A 460 -19.56 -3.82 -33.02
CA SER A 460 -20.06 -2.53 -32.51
C SER A 460 -20.42 -2.53 -31.03
N ILE A 461 -20.33 -1.34 -30.42
CA ILE A 461 -20.87 -1.09 -29.08
C ILE A 461 -22.40 -1.31 -29.12
N PRO A 462 -22.97 -2.23 -28.32
CA PRO A 462 -24.39 -2.53 -28.37
C PRO A 462 -25.27 -1.35 -27.92
N GLU A 463 -26.29 -1.02 -28.73
CA GLU A 463 -27.34 -0.05 -28.38
C GLU A 463 -28.06 -0.37 -27.06
N SER A 464 -28.03 -1.63 -26.63
CA SER A 464 -28.67 -2.08 -25.39
C SER A 464 -27.99 -1.54 -24.12
N ILE A 465 -26.73 -1.10 -24.17
CA ILE A 465 -26.04 -0.48 -23.03
C ILE A 465 -26.80 0.75 -22.51
N ARG A 466 -27.60 1.42 -23.37
CA ARG A 466 -28.51 2.52 -22.98
C ARG A 466 -29.45 2.17 -21.83
N SER A 467 -29.73 0.89 -21.61
CA SER A 467 -30.62 0.37 -20.58
C SER A 467 -29.95 0.23 -19.20
N MET A 468 -28.63 0.38 -19.12
CA MET A 468 -27.84 0.24 -17.88
C MET A 468 -27.85 1.55 -17.09
N SER A 469 -29.02 1.97 -16.59
CA SER A 469 -29.23 3.30 -16.00
C SER A 469 -28.39 3.61 -14.76
N ALA A 470 -27.89 2.60 -14.05
CA ALA A 470 -27.01 2.78 -12.89
C ALA A 470 -25.52 2.92 -13.25
N LEU A 471 -25.15 2.79 -14.53
CA LEU A 471 -23.75 2.76 -14.96
C LEU A 471 -23.03 4.08 -14.70
N GLU A 472 -21.97 4.02 -13.90
CA GLU A 472 -21.12 5.16 -13.53
C GLU A 472 -19.76 5.10 -14.21
N PHE A 473 -19.24 3.89 -14.47
CA PHE A 473 -17.94 3.64 -15.06
C PHE A 473 -18.05 2.61 -16.19
N LEU A 474 -17.60 2.99 -17.39
CA LEU A 474 -17.54 2.12 -18.55
C LEU A 474 -16.18 2.26 -19.25
N ASP A 475 -15.37 1.20 -19.23
CA ASP A 475 -14.10 1.14 -19.95
C ASP A 475 -14.11 0.02 -20.99
N LEU A 476 -14.02 0.40 -22.26
CA LEU A 476 -13.89 -0.47 -23.43
C LEU A 476 -12.58 -0.22 -24.19
N SER A 477 -11.63 0.50 -23.57
CA SER A 477 -10.39 0.91 -24.23
C SER A 477 -9.49 -0.28 -24.57
N HIS A 478 -8.54 -0.08 -25.49
CA HIS A 478 -7.59 -1.12 -25.92
C HIS A 478 -8.29 -2.40 -26.39
N ASN A 479 -9.12 -2.27 -27.42
CA ASN A 479 -9.83 -3.37 -28.06
C ASN A 479 -9.87 -3.17 -29.59
N ASN A 480 -10.57 -4.05 -30.30
CA ASN A 480 -10.84 -3.95 -31.74
C ASN A 480 -12.30 -3.54 -32.06
N VAL A 481 -12.99 -2.87 -31.12
CA VAL A 481 -14.39 -2.44 -31.29
C VAL A 481 -14.49 -1.42 -32.44
N SER A 482 -15.48 -1.58 -33.30
CA SER A 482 -15.66 -0.79 -34.52
C SER A 482 -17.08 -0.23 -34.67
N GLY A 483 -17.32 0.59 -35.70
CA GLY A 483 -18.63 1.21 -35.93
C GLY A 483 -18.84 2.48 -35.10
N LEU A 484 -20.10 2.92 -34.97
CA LEU A 484 -20.46 4.19 -34.34
C LEU A 484 -20.50 4.06 -32.81
N ILE A 485 -20.20 5.15 -32.10
CA ILE A 485 -20.58 5.29 -30.68
C ILE A 485 -22.10 5.55 -30.63
N PRO A 486 -22.92 4.66 -30.02
CA PRO A 486 -24.37 4.80 -29.99
C PRO A 486 -24.81 6.13 -29.36
N LYS A 487 -25.56 6.94 -30.11
CA LYS A 487 -26.10 8.21 -29.59
C LYS A 487 -27.03 8.00 -28.41
N SER A 488 -27.62 6.81 -28.27
CA SER A 488 -28.45 6.45 -27.13
C SER A 488 -27.70 6.44 -25.79
N LEU A 489 -26.37 6.36 -25.77
CA LEU A 489 -25.56 6.45 -24.55
C LEU A 489 -25.65 7.83 -23.86
N GLU A 490 -26.11 8.87 -24.56
CA GLU A 490 -26.43 10.17 -23.95
C GLU A 490 -27.51 10.06 -22.85
N LYS A 491 -28.28 8.95 -22.81
CA LYS A 491 -29.30 8.71 -21.78
C LYS A 491 -28.72 8.24 -20.44
N LEU A 492 -27.46 7.82 -20.37
CA LEU A 492 -26.82 7.32 -19.15
C LEU A 492 -26.45 8.48 -18.20
N GLN A 493 -27.44 9.01 -17.49
CA GLN A 493 -27.25 10.22 -16.66
C GLN A 493 -26.23 10.07 -15.52
N ASN A 494 -26.01 8.83 -15.05
CA ASN A 494 -25.08 8.55 -13.95
C ASN A 494 -23.63 8.29 -14.41
N LEU A 495 -23.38 8.24 -15.73
CA LEU A 495 -22.06 7.90 -16.27
C LEU A 495 -21.07 9.03 -15.99
N LYS A 496 -20.05 8.73 -15.17
CA LYS A 496 -18.97 9.64 -14.76
C LYS A 496 -17.69 9.37 -15.52
N TYR A 497 -17.37 8.09 -15.71
CA TYR A 497 -16.20 7.63 -16.44
C TYR A 497 -16.63 6.86 -17.68
N PHE A 498 -16.05 7.24 -18.81
CA PHE A 498 -16.24 6.56 -20.08
C PHE A 498 -14.91 6.57 -20.83
N ASN A 499 -14.45 5.40 -21.26
CA ASN A 499 -13.25 5.28 -22.06
C ASN A 499 -13.44 4.26 -23.18
N VAL A 500 -13.20 4.69 -24.42
CA VAL A 500 -13.22 3.87 -25.63
C VAL A 500 -11.97 4.09 -26.48
N SER A 501 -10.91 4.65 -25.89
CA SER A 501 -9.65 4.91 -26.59
C SER A 501 -9.01 3.64 -27.13
N PHE A 502 -8.19 3.76 -28.17
CA PHE A 502 -7.49 2.61 -28.78
C PHE A 502 -8.47 1.54 -29.26
N ASN A 503 -9.33 1.92 -30.20
CA ASN A 503 -10.30 1.06 -30.87
C ASN A 503 -10.37 1.42 -32.37
N LYS A 504 -11.35 0.87 -33.09
CA LYS A 504 -11.61 1.11 -34.52
C LYS A 504 -12.94 1.85 -34.74
N LEU A 505 -13.34 2.70 -33.79
CA LEU A 505 -14.60 3.44 -33.84
C LEU A 505 -14.57 4.52 -34.92
N VAL A 506 -15.74 4.79 -35.51
CA VAL A 506 -15.91 5.73 -36.62
C VAL A 506 -17.11 6.65 -36.36
N GLY A 507 -17.17 7.79 -37.05
CA GLY A 507 -18.34 8.68 -37.06
C GLY A 507 -18.39 9.70 -35.92
N GLU A 508 -19.57 10.31 -35.73
CA GLU A 508 -19.73 11.44 -34.81
C GLU A 508 -19.76 10.99 -33.34
N ILE A 509 -18.95 11.64 -32.49
CA ILE A 509 -19.00 11.47 -31.03
C ILE A 509 -20.26 12.15 -30.48
N PRO A 510 -21.12 11.44 -29.71
CA PRO A 510 -22.27 12.03 -29.04
C PRO A 510 -21.87 13.23 -28.17
N SER A 511 -22.73 14.25 -28.10
CA SER A 511 -22.40 15.53 -27.45
C SER A 511 -23.33 15.89 -26.29
N GLY A 512 -24.46 15.20 -26.16
CA GLY A 512 -25.44 15.35 -25.09
C GLY A 512 -25.15 14.49 -23.85
N GLY A 513 -25.99 14.66 -22.82
CA GLY A 513 -25.92 13.88 -21.58
C GLY A 513 -24.53 13.89 -20.91
N PRO A 514 -24.01 12.72 -20.44
CA PRO A 514 -22.72 12.64 -19.75
C PRO A 514 -21.53 13.05 -20.64
N PHE A 515 -21.65 12.94 -21.97
CA PHE A 515 -20.60 13.31 -22.93
C PHE A 515 -20.24 14.80 -22.89
N LYS A 516 -21.04 15.64 -22.22
CA LYS A 516 -20.71 17.03 -21.95
C LYS A 516 -19.49 17.20 -21.03
N ASN A 517 -19.30 16.26 -20.11
CA ASN A 517 -18.27 16.31 -19.08
C ASN A 517 -17.06 15.40 -19.41
N LEU A 518 -17.12 14.64 -20.52
CA LEU A 518 -16.04 13.75 -20.93
C LEU A 518 -14.92 14.52 -21.63
N SER A 519 -13.68 14.10 -21.39
CA SER A 519 -12.49 14.66 -22.03
C SER A 519 -12.24 14.00 -23.39
N GLY A 520 -11.39 14.63 -24.22
CA GLY A 520 -10.91 14.00 -25.44
C GLY A 520 -10.09 12.72 -25.22
N GLN A 521 -9.65 12.42 -23.98
CA GLN A 521 -8.80 11.25 -23.69
C GLN A 521 -9.59 9.97 -23.90
N SER A 522 -10.86 9.99 -23.51
CA SER A 522 -11.84 8.91 -23.68
C SER A 522 -11.99 8.39 -25.10
N PHE A 523 -11.55 9.15 -26.12
CA PHE A 523 -11.79 8.85 -27.54
C PHE A 523 -10.51 8.71 -28.36
N MET A 524 -9.33 8.85 -27.73
CA MET A 524 -8.06 8.89 -28.47
C MET A 524 -7.79 7.59 -29.25
N SER A 525 -6.96 7.68 -30.28
CA SER A 525 -6.57 6.52 -31.10
C SER A 525 -7.77 5.79 -31.73
N ASN A 526 -8.76 6.56 -32.18
CA ASN A 526 -9.84 6.14 -33.07
C ASN A 526 -9.87 7.12 -34.26
N GLU A 527 -9.10 6.84 -35.30
CA GLU A 527 -8.75 7.83 -36.35
C GLU A 527 -9.95 8.40 -37.12
N ALA A 528 -11.03 7.63 -37.24
CA ALA A 528 -12.21 7.98 -38.02
C ALA A 528 -13.34 8.61 -37.17
N LEU A 529 -13.11 8.92 -35.89
CA LEU A 529 -14.04 9.70 -35.09
C LEU A 529 -14.00 11.19 -35.47
N CYS A 530 -15.16 11.82 -35.45
CA CYS A 530 -15.32 13.26 -35.68
C CYS A 530 -16.31 13.86 -34.67
N GLY A 531 -16.35 15.19 -34.54
CA GLY A 531 -17.33 15.84 -33.67
C GLY A 531 -16.87 17.18 -33.11
N SER A 532 -17.27 17.46 -31.87
CA SER A 532 -16.93 18.71 -31.18
C SER A 532 -15.43 18.85 -30.95
N LEU A 533 -14.88 20.06 -31.17
CA LEU A 533 -13.48 20.39 -30.97
C LEU A 533 -12.98 20.08 -29.54
N ARG A 534 -13.87 20.07 -28.54
CA ARG A 534 -13.52 19.72 -27.14
C ARG A 534 -12.94 18.30 -27.01
N PHE A 535 -13.34 17.40 -27.90
CA PHE A 535 -12.87 16.02 -27.91
C PHE A 535 -11.54 15.86 -28.68
N ARG A 536 -10.99 16.95 -29.23
CA ARG A 536 -9.75 16.95 -30.02
C ARG A 536 -9.80 16.04 -31.26
N VAL A 537 -10.99 15.86 -31.84
CA VAL A 537 -11.21 15.16 -33.11
C VAL A 537 -11.58 16.14 -34.23
N PRO A 538 -11.38 15.77 -35.52
CA PRO A 538 -11.82 16.59 -36.63
C PRO A 538 -13.33 16.89 -36.59
N PRO A 539 -13.80 18.05 -37.09
CA PRO A 539 -15.23 18.31 -37.25
C PRO A 539 -15.84 17.36 -38.29
N CYS A 540 -17.05 16.86 -38.04
CA CYS A 540 -17.72 15.99 -38.99
C CYS A 540 -18.07 16.73 -40.29
N HIS A 541 -17.80 16.12 -41.44
CA HIS A 541 -18.17 16.67 -42.73
C HIS A 541 -19.69 16.61 -42.91
N THR A 542 -20.37 17.74 -42.73
CA THR A 542 -21.77 17.88 -43.10
C THR A 542 -21.92 17.73 -44.61
N SER A 543 -22.70 16.74 -45.04
CA SER A 543 -23.11 16.58 -46.43
C SER A 543 -24.12 17.66 -46.81
N THR A 544 -23.68 18.91 -46.89
CA THR A 544 -24.43 20.05 -47.44
C THR A 544 -23.47 21.01 -48.12
N SER A 545 -23.08 20.71 -49.36
CA SER A 545 -23.22 21.63 -50.50
C SER A 545 -22.56 21.02 -51.74
N LYS A 546 -23.40 20.78 -52.75
CA LYS A 546 -22.97 20.83 -54.15
C LYS A 546 -22.40 22.24 -54.41
N HIS A 547 -21.36 22.30 -55.25
CA HIS A 547 -20.65 23.49 -55.74
C HIS A 547 -19.44 24.02 -54.94
N ARG A 548 -18.26 23.47 -55.26
CA ARG A 548 -17.12 24.24 -55.81
C ARG A 548 -16.11 23.26 -56.42
N SER A 549 -16.29 22.91 -57.69
CA SER A 549 -15.68 23.58 -58.85
C SER A 549 -14.14 23.47 -58.89
N LYS A 550 -13.67 22.49 -59.68
CA LYS A 550 -12.57 22.57 -60.66
C LYS A 550 -11.22 23.24 -60.27
N ARG A 551 -10.88 23.43 -58.99
CA ARG A 551 -9.55 23.97 -58.60
C ARG A 551 -8.51 22.93 -58.13
N LYS A 552 -8.93 21.71 -57.77
CA LYS A 552 -8.01 20.64 -57.32
C LYS A 552 -7.38 19.80 -58.46
N LYS A 553 -7.88 19.89 -59.69
CA LYS A 553 -7.31 19.17 -60.85
C LYS A 553 -6.19 19.92 -61.58
N VAL A 554 -6.00 21.21 -61.30
CA VAL A 554 -4.93 22.03 -61.91
C VAL A 554 -3.67 22.08 -61.05
N LEU A 555 -3.79 21.90 -59.72
CA LEU A 555 -2.64 21.89 -58.81
C LEU A 555 -1.84 20.58 -58.86
N ILE A 556 -2.48 19.48 -59.22
CA ILE A 556 -1.85 18.14 -59.33
C ILE A 556 -1.05 17.99 -60.64
N LEU A 557 -1.33 18.82 -61.65
CA LEU A 557 -0.60 18.80 -62.93
C LEU A 557 0.69 19.67 -62.91
N LEU A 558 0.82 20.58 -61.93
CA LEU A 558 1.98 21.48 -61.80
C LEU A 558 3.09 20.96 -60.87
N LEU A 559 2.86 19.84 -60.17
CA LEU A 559 3.82 19.23 -59.24
C LEU A 559 4.76 18.20 -59.88
N LEU A 560 4.60 17.89 -61.17
CA LEU A 560 5.41 16.89 -61.89
C LEU A 560 6.56 17.48 -62.74
N ALA A 561 6.85 18.78 -62.66
CA ALA A 561 7.92 19.43 -63.42
C ALA A 561 9.08 20.00 -62.57
N GLY A 562 9.15 19.64 -61.28
CA GLY A 562 10.06 20.27 -60.31
C GLY A 562 11.13 19.36 -59.69
N ILE A 563 11.52 18.25 -60.32
CA ILE A 563 12.46 17.27 -59.71
C ILE A 563 13.90 17.37 -60.27
N ALA A 564 14.19 18.26 -61.22
CA ALA A 564 15.54 18.32 -61.83
C ALA A 564 16.51 19.39 -61.25
N ILE A 565 16.12 20.21 -60.26
CA ILE A 565 16.93 21.39 -59.84
C ILE A 565 17.43 21.35 -58.37
N VAL A 566 17.04 20.37 -57.56
CA VAL A 566 17.36 20.36 -56.10
C VAL A 566 18.62 19.56 -55.73
N ILE A 567 19.26 18.84 -56.66
CA ILE A 567 20.39 17.94 -56.30
C ILE A 567 21.79 18.58 -56.49
N LEU A 568 21.92 19.73 -57.17
CA LEU A 568 23.25 20.27 -57.54
C LEU A 568 23.76 21.48 -56.72
N VAL A 569 22.96 22.02 -55.80
CA VAL A 569 23.32 23.22 -55.02
C VAL A 569 23.97 22.92 -53.64
N PRO A 570 23.69 21.81 -52.91
CA PRO A 570 24.30 21.60 -51.59
C PRO A 570 25.79 21.20 -51.61
N ILE A 571 26.29 20.63 -52.71
CA ILE A 571 27.65 20.08 -52.78
C ILE A 571 28.72 21.16 -52.94
N ILE A 572 28.38 22.32 -53.51
CA ILE A 572 29.31 23.45 -53.69
C ILE A 572 29.41 24.30 -52.41
N PHE A 573 28.33 24.40 -51.62
CA PHE A 573 28.31 25.20 -50.40
C PHE A 573 29.14 24.57 -49.27
N VAL A 574 29.16 23.23 -49.19
CA VAL A 574 29.94 22.47 -48.19
C VAL A 574 31.45 22.53 -48.47
N MET A 575 31.88 22.60 -49.74
CA MET A 575 33.31 22.74 -50.09
C MET A 575 33.88 24.14 -49.83
N VAL A 576 33.04 25.19 -49.80
CA VAL A 576 33.46 26.57 -49.50
C VAL A 576 33.51 26.83 -47.98
N TRP A 577 32.58 26.26 -47.21
CA TRP A 577 32.54 26.40 -45.75
C TRP A 577 33.77 25.76 -45.08
N ILE A 578 34.21 24.59 -45.57
CA ILE A 578 35.37 23.86 -45.02
C ILE A 578 36.70 24.61 -45.24
N ARG A 579 36.77 25.54 -46.20
CA ARG A 579 37.95 26.41 -46.43
C ARG A 579 37.95 27.70 -45.60
N TYR A 580 36.83 28.10 -45.00
CA TYR A 580 36.72 29.35 -44.24
C TYR A 580 37.05 29.19 -42.75
N ILE A 581 36.95 27.98 -42.18
CA ILE A 581 37.19 27.72 -40.75
C ILE A 581 38.60 27.12 -40.51
N ARG A 582 39.62 27.78 -41.05
CA ARG A 582 41.02 27.64 -40.60
C ARG A 582 41.64 29.03 -40.53
N GLY A 583 41.39 29.74 -39.42
CA GLY A 583 42.01 31.04 -39.22
C GLY A 583 41.58 31.76 -37.94
N LYS A 584 42.40 31.59 -36.90
CA LYS A 584 42.64 32.48 -35.74
C LYS A 584 41.71 32.41 -34.51
N ARG A 585 42.44 32.22 -33.38
CA ARG A 585 42.10 32.45 -31.96
C ARG A 585 41.80 33.94 -31.68
N THR A 586 40.95 34.23 -30.69
CA THR A 586 41.26 34.78 -29.34
C THR A 586 39.98 35.25 -28.61
N ASP A 587 39.88 34.93 -27.32
CA ASP A 587 39.02 35.53 -26.27
C ASP A 587 39.55 36.97 -25.90
N PRO A 588 38.93 37.83 -25.04
CA PRO A 588 37.70 37.71 -24.24
C PRO A 588 36.82 39.01 -24.16
N GLN A 589 35.80 38.97 -23.28
CA GLN A 589 35.11 40.06 -22.53
C GLN A 589 33.71 40.59 -22.93
N GLN A 590 32.77 40.30 -22.03
CA GLN A 590 31.80 41.19 -21.33
C GLN A 590 31.06 42.31 -22.08
N THR A 591 29.73 42.24 -22.10
CA THR A 591 28.75 43.16 -21.45
C THR A 591 27.34 42.76 -21.95
N ALA A 592 26.37 42.41 -21.11
CA ALA A 592 25.51 43.25 -20.27
C ALA A 592 24.04 42.91 -20.59
N GLY A 593 23.27 42.58 -19.56
CA GLY A 593 21.85 42.91 -19.43
C GLY A 593 20.86 42.31 -20.44
N SER A 594 20.32 41.14 -20.11
CA SER A 594 18.86 40.97 -20.19
C SER A 594 18.39 40.10 -19.03
N SER A 595 17.41 40.65 -18.32
CA SER A 595 16.64 40.00 -17.27
C SER A 595 16.09 38.67 -17.78
N TYR A 596 16.55 37.55 -17.21
CA TYR A 596 15.87 36.28 -17.38
C TYR A 596 14.59 36.33 -16.56
N ASP A 597 13.52 36.66 -17.26
CA ASP A 597 12.15 36.47 -16.84
C ASP A 597 11.99 35.05 -16.30
N ILE A 598 11.34 34.96 -15.13
CA ILE A 598 10.92 33.72 -14.52
C ILE A 598 9.84 33.14 -15.43
N SER A 599 10.24 32.38 -16.45
CA SER A 599 9.33 31.54 -17.19
C SER A 599 8.97 30.38 -16.27
N THR A 600 7.83 30.47 -15.59
CA THR A 600 7.12 29.29 -15.10
C THR A 600 6.89 28.37 -16.30
N ARG A 601 7.78 27.39 -16.50
CA ARG A 601 7.63 26.38 -17.56
C ARG A 601 6.29 25.68 -17.35
N GLU A 602 5.43 25.75 -18.37
CA GLU A 602 4.15 25.07 -18.38
C GLU A 602 4.35 23.56 -18.17
N ARG A 603 3.46 22.93 -17.39
CA ARG A 603 3.48 21.48 -17.19
C ARG A 603 3.23 20.80 -18.53
N ILE A 604 4.03 19.77 -18.86
CA ILE A 604 3.78 18.99 -20.06
C ILE A 604 2.40 18.34 -19.94
N SER A 605 1.57 18.51 -20.96
CA SER A 605 0.27 17.85 -20.95
C SER A 605 0.45 16.34 -21.17
N TYR A 606 -0.44 15.54 -20.60
CA TYR A 606 -0.47 14.09 -20.81
C TYR A 606 -0.33 13.68 -22.28
N TYR A 607 -0.94 14.45 -23.19
CA TYR A 607 -0.90 14.20 -24.63
C TYR A 607 0.45 14.52 -25.27
N GLU A 608 1.12 15.56 -24.80
CA GLU A 608 2.45 15.91 -25.30
C GLU A 608 3.49 14.88 -24.81
N LEU A 609 3.27 14.34 -23.61
CA LEU A 609 4.06 13.22 -23.09
C LEU A 609 3.85 11.92 -23.89
N LEU A 610 2.60 11.57 -24.21
CA LEU A 610 2.29 10.38 -25.01
C LEU A 610 2.80 10.48 -26.46
N GLN A 611 2.76 11.67 -27.06
CA GLN A 611 3.37 11.90 -28.37
C GLN A 611 4.88 11.74 -28.31
N ALA A 612 5.50 12.17 -27.21
CA ALA A 612 6.94 12.07 -27.05
C ALA A 612 7.41 10.62 -26.89
N ASN A 613 6.63 9.75 -26.25
CA ASN A 613 7.05 8.39 -25.89
C ASN A 613 6.41 7.27 -26.73
N ASP A 614 5.85 7.61 -27.90
CA ASP A 614 5.12 6.69 -28.78
C ASP A 614 4.04 5.89 -28.02
N SER A 615 3.19 6.63 -27.29
CA SER A 615 2.08 6.08 -26.49
C SER A 615 2.48 5.08 -25.40
N LEU A 616 3.65 5.25 -24.78
CA LEU A 616 4.19 4.32 -23.76
C LEU A 616 4.35 2.88 -24.30
N SER A 617 4.71 2.74 -25.57
CA SER A 617 4.99 1.44 -26.19
C SER A 617 6.01 0.62 -25.37
N GLU A 618 5.79 -0.70 -25.27
CA GLU A 618 6.76 -1.62 -24.66
C GLU A 618 8.13 -1.54 -25.34
N SER A 619 8.19 -1.19 -26.62
CA SER A 619 9.47 -0.99 -27.34
C SER A 619 10.31 0.16 -26.79
N ASN A 620 9.69 1.08 -26.04
CA ASN A 620 10.34 2.21 -25.39
C ASN A 620 10.52 2.00 -23.88
N LEU A 621 10.09 0.86 -23.33
CA LEU A 621 10.30 0.55 -21.92
C LEU A 621 11.80 0.35 -21.66
N ILE A 622 12.38 1.17 -20.80
CA ILE A 622 13.80 1.13 -20.44
C ILE A 622 14.05 0.62 -19.02
N GLY A 623 13.01 0.50 -18.19
CA GLY A 623 13.10 -0.14 -16.88
C GLY A 623 11.76 -0.23 -16.16
N SER A 624 11.60 -1.22 -15.27
CA SER A 624 10.41 -1.37 -14.41
C SER A 624 10.84 -1.66 -12.97
N GLY A 625 10.14 -1.06 -12.01
CA GLY A 625 10.45 -1.15 -10.58
C GLY A 625 9.19 -1.25 -9.72
N SER A 626 9.36 -1.29 -8.40
CA SER A 626 8.29 -1.50 -7.41
C SER A 626 7.19 -0.44 -7.43
N PHE A 627 7.51 0.79 -7.88
CA PHE A 627 6.58 1.93 -7.87
C PHE A 627 6.12 2.38 -9.26
N GLY A 628 6.64 1.80 -10.35
CA GLY A 628 6.34 2.27 -11.69
C GLY A 628 7.24 1.73 -12.79
N SER A 629 7.06 2.26 -14.00
CA SER A 629 7.82 1.91 -15.22
C SER A 629 8.41 3.16 -15.86
N VAL A 630 9.59 3.04 -16.46
CA VAL A 630 10.33 4.13 -17.10
C VAL A 630 10.40 3.89 -18.60
N TYR A 631 10.01 4.88 -19.38
CA TYR A 631 9.97 4.82 -20.84
C TYR A 631 10.89 5.87 -21.45
N LYS A 632 11.51 5.56 -22.58
CA LYS A 632 12.20 6.53 -23.42
C LYS A 632 11.18 7.32 -24.25
N GLY A 633 11.41 8.62 -24.41
CA GLY A 633 10.66 9.47 -25.33
C GLY A 633 11.52 10.53 -25.98
N ILE A 634 10.95 11.28 -26.92
CA ILE A 634 11.55 12.36 -27.69
C ILE A 634 10.52 13.50 -27.73
N LEU A 635 10.82 14.64 -27.11
CA LEU A 635 9.96 15.82 -27.15
C LEU A 635 9.85 16.40 -28.58
N ARG A 636 8.89 17.30 -28.79
CA ARG A 636 8.62 17.91 -30.12
C ARG A 636 9.82 18.66 -30.71
N ASP A 637 10.72 19.15 -29.87
CA ASP A 637 11.95 19.82 -30.25
C ASP A 637 13.11 18.85 -30.55
N GLY A 638 12.86 17.53 -30.46
CA GLY A 638 13.85 16.48 -30.67
C GLY A 638 14.61 16.06 -29.41
N THR A 639 14.32 16.64 -28.25
CA THR A 639 15.04 16.33 -27.00
C THR A 639 14.69 14.93 -26.48
N PRO A 640 15.66 14.02 -26.30
CA PRO A 640 15.39 12.71 -25.71
C PRO A 640 15.10 12.83 -24.20
N ILE A 641 14.08 12.13 -23.72
CA ILE A 641 13.60 12.18 -22.34
C ILE A 641 13.35 10.78 -21.76
N ALA A 642 13.44 10.67 -20.44
CA ALA A 642 13.00 9.50 -19.69
C ALA A 642 11.70 9.84 -18.94
N VAL A 643 10.69 8.98 -19.10
CA VAL A 643 9.34 9.18 -18.54
C VAL A 643 9.07 8.10 -17.51
N LYS A 644 9.17 8.43 -16.23
CA LYS A 644 8.84 7.53 -15.12
C LYS A 644 7.35 7.64 -14.81
N VAL A 645 6.59 6.60 -15.16
CA VAL A 645 5.15 6.47 -14.93
C VAL A 645 4.91 5.66 -13.66
N PHE A 646 4.13 6.19 -12.73
CA PHE A 646 3.87 5.55 -11.44
C PHE A 646 2.63 4.65 -11.51
N ASN A 647 2.69 3.49 -10.85
CA ASN A 647 1.55 2.57 -10.77
C ASN A 647 0.57 3.03 -9.68
N LEU A 648 -0.50 3.74 -10.08
CA LEU A 648 -1.46 4.33 -9.15
C LEU A 648 -2.41 3.34 -8.47
N GLN A 649 -2.35 2.05 -8.81
CA GLN A 649 -3.08 0.99 -8.09
C GLN A 649 -2.41 0.62 -6.75
N LEU A 650 -1.17 1.08 -6.52
CA LEU A 650 -0.42 0.87 -5.27
C LEU A 650 -0.41 2.17 -4.44
N GLN A 651 -1.01 2.16 -3.24
CA GLN A 651 -1.03 3.33 -2.34
C GLN A 651 0.39 3.83 -1.98
N ALA A 652 1.37 2.91 -1.93
CA ALA A 652 2.77 3.24 -1.71
C ALA A 652 3.42 4.01 -2.90
N ALA A 653 3.01 3.74 -4.14
CA ALA A 653 3.49 4.46 -5.32
C ALA A 653 2.99 5.91 -5.37
N PHE A 654 1.83 6.19 -4.76
CA PHE A 654 1.33 7.57 -4.61
C PHE A 654 2.23 8.40 -3.69
N ARG A 655 2.61 7.83 -2.54
CA ARG A 655 3.56 8.47 -1.60
C ARG A 655 4.95 8.63 -2.23
N SER A 656 5.37 7.65 -3.03
CA SER A 656 6.64 7.70 -3.77
C SER A 656 6.68 8.86 -4.77
N PHE A 657 5.62 9.07 -5.57
CA PHE A 657 5.52 10.22 -6.47
C PHE A 657 5.55 11.55 -5.73
N ASP A 658 4.77 11.69 -4.65
CA ASP A 658 4.70 12.96 -3.90
C ASP A 658 6.05 13.28 -3.22
N THR A 659 6.73 12.25 -2.69
CA THR A 659 8.08 12.37 -2.11
C THR A 659 9.10 12.77 -3.18
N GLU A 660 9.12 12.08 -4.32
CA GLU A 660 10.06 12.35 -5.40
C GLU A 660 9.82 13.73 -6.04
N CYS A 661 8.56 14.17 -6.16
CA CYS A 661 8.22 15.54 -6.54
C CYS A 661 8.68 16.57 -5.49
N GLN A 662 8.50 16.30 -4.20
CA GLN A 662 8.86 17.21 -3.11
C GLN A 662 10.38 17.39 -3.03
N VAL A 663 11.14 16.30 -3.15
CA VAL A 663 12.60 16.29 -3.13
C VAL A 663 13.15 16.96 -4.39
N LEU A 664 12.76 16.50 -5.58
CA LEU A 664 13.38 16.95 -6.84
C LEU A 664 13.00 18.38 -7.27
N ARG A 665 11.95 18.98 -6.71
CA ARG A 665 11.52 20.36 -7.07
C ARG A 665 12.61 21.41 -6.85
N ASN A 666 13.49 21.18 -5.88
CA ASN A 666 14.46 22.16 -5.41
C ASN A 666 15.92 21.72 -5.58
N LEU A 667 16.19 20.51 -6.08
CA LEU A 667 17.55 19.99 -6.27
C LEU A 667 18.11 20.46 -7.62
N ARG A 668 19.31 21.04 -7.60
CA ARG A 668 20.04 21.44 -8.81
C ARG A 668 21.52 21.12 -8.66
N HIS A 669 21.93 19.99 -9.22
CA HIS A 669 23.32 19.56 -9.23
C HIS A 669 23.63 18.78 -10.50
N ARG A 670 24.87 18.92 -11.01
CA ARG A 670 25.29 18.32 -12.30
C ARG A 670 25.34 16.79 -12.30
N ASN A 671 25.38 16.17 -11.13
CA ASN A 671 25.45 14.72 -10.94
C ASN A 671 24.12 14.15 -10.39
N LEU A 672 23.02 14.89 -10.50
CA LEU A 672 21.67 14.44 -10.15
C LEU A 672 20.80 14.45 -11.40
N THR A 673 19.97 13.42 -11.54
CA THR A 673 19.05 13.35 -12.68
C THR A 673 18.08 14.54 -12.64
N LYS A 674 18.10 15.33 -13.70
CA LYS A 674 17.32 16.56 -13.77
C LYS A 674 15.86 16.25 -14.13
N VAL A 675 14.96 16.80 -13.32
CA VAL A 675 13.52 16.84 -13.67
C VAL A 675 13.29 17.96 -14.66
N ILE A 676 12.82 17.60 -15.85
CA ILE A 676 12.41 18.54 -16.90
C ILE A 676 11.05 19.14 -16.52
N THR A 677 10.10 18.28 -16.17
CA THR A 677 8.70 18.63 -15.85
C THR A 677 7.97 17.42 -15.26
N ASN A 678 6.71 17.58 -14.85
CA ASN A 678 5.85 16.49 -14.41
C ASN A 678 4.51 16.52 -15.16
N CYS A 679 3.90 15.35 -15.30
CA CYS A 679 2.54 15.19 -15.78
C CYS A 679 1.73 14.53 -14.67
N SER A 680 0.75 15.25 -14.12
CA SER A 680 -0.07 14.76 -13.01
C SER A 680 -1.54 15.07 -13.26
N ASN A 681 -2.37 14.04 -13.19
CA ASN A 681 -3.83 14.11 -13.10
C ASN A 681 -4.33 13.02 -12.12
N LEU A 682 -5.65 12.90 -11.95
CA LEU A 682 -6.26 11.97 -10.99
C LEU A 682 -5.92 10.48 -11.24
N GLU A 683 -5.63 10.11 -12.49
CA GLU A 683 -5.46 8.72 -12.95
C GLU A 683 -4.09 8.44 -13.58
N PHE A 684 -3.23 9.45 -13.66
CA PHE A 684 -1.90 9.33 -14.24
C PHE A 684 -0.92 10.29 -13.59
N LYS A 685 0.18 9.73 -13.08
CA LYS A 685 1.29 10.49 -12.52
C LYS A 685 2.57 10.03 -13.21
N ALA A 686 3.31 10.98 -13.75
CA ALA A 686 4.61 10.74 -14.35
C ALA A 686 5.59 11.88 -14.11
N LEU A 687 6.86 11.52 -13.96
CA LEU A 687 8.00 12.44 -13.94
C LEU A 687 8.73 12.36 -15.27
N VAL A 688 9.06 13.52 -15.82
CA VAL A 688 9.85 13.65 -17.05
C VAL A 688 11.25 14.11 -16.67
N LEU A 689 12.23 13.28 -17.01
CA LEU A 689 13.63 13.40 -16.64
C LEU A 689 14.48 13.49 -17.91
N ASP A 690 15.70 13.99 -17.79
CA ASP A 690 16.70 13.88 -18.86
C ASP A 690 16.97 12.38 -19.14
N TYR A 691 17.05 12.01 -20.43
CA TYR A 691 17.38 10.65 -20.82
C TYR A 691 18.89 10.42 -20.76
N MET A 692 19.29 9.31 -20.13
CA MET A 692 20.69 8.91 -19.98
C MET A 692 21.02 7.81 -21.01
N PRO A 693 21.69 8.12 -22.13
CA PRO A 693 21.84 7.20 -23.25
C PRO A 693 22.75 6.00 -22.96
N ASN A 694 23.68 6.12 -22.01
CA ASN A 694 24.60 5.04 -21.65
C ASN A 694 24.03 4.09 -20.58
N GLY A 695 22.77 4.26 -20.15
CA GLY A 695 22.11 3.35 -19.22
C GLY A 695 22.67 3.41 -17.79
N SER A 696 22.47 2.35 -17.01
CA SER A 696 22.87 2.28 -15.59
C SER A 696 24.26 1.68 -15.39
N LEU A 697 24.92 2.00 -14.27
CA LEU A 697 26.20 1.41 -13.88
C LEU A 697 26.10 -0.12 -13.73
N ASP A 698 24.97 -0.65 -13.26
CA ASP A 698 24.73 -2.11 -13.18
C ASP A 698 24.90 -2.78 -14.55
N ASN A 699 24.37 -2.18 -15.63
CA ASN A 699 24.52 -2.72 -16.98
C ASN A 699 26.00 -2.79 -17.39
N TRP A 700 26.80 -1.77 -17.06
CA TRP A 700 28.23 -1.72 -17.38
C TRP A 700 29.08 -2.67 -16.53
N LEU A 701 28.64 -2.99 -15.33
CA LEU A 701 29.33 -3.95 -14.47
C LEU A 701 29.01 -5.40 -14.88
N TYR A 702 27.79 -5.72 -15.31
CA TYR A 702 27.37 -7.13 -15.43
C TYR A 702 27.06 -7.62 -16.85
N SER A 703 26.95 -6.73 -17.84
CA SER A 703 26.69 -7.15 -19.23
C SER A 703 27.96 -7.59 -19.96
N HIS A 704 27.85 -8.63 -20.79
CA HIS A 704 28.98 -9.31 -21.44
C HIS A 704 29.76 -8.46 -22.47
N ASN A 705 29.20 -7.33 -22.91
CA ASN A 705 29.77 -6.47 -23.97
C ASN A 705 30.17 -5.07 -23.49
N TYR A 706 30.09 -4.79 -22.19
CA TYR A 706 30.40 -3.48 -21.62
C TYR A 706 31.61 -3.59 -20.70
N PHE A 707 32.52 -2.62 -20.79
CA PHE A 707 33.74 -2.60 -20.00
C PHE A 707 34.04 -1.16 -19.57
N LEU A 708 34.24 -0.98 -18.27
CA LEU A 708 34.73 0.27 -17.70
C LEU A 708 36.15 0.06 -17.18
N ASP A 709 37.06 0.93 -17.61
CA ASP A 709 38.41 0.97 -17.06
C ASP A 709 38.44 1.58 -15.64
N ILE A 710 39.59 1.45 -14.99
CA ILE A 710 39.78 1.92 -13.62
C ILE A 710 39.56 3.44 -13.45
N LYS A 711 39.89 4.24 -14.47
CA LYS A 711 39.74 5.71 -14.43
C LYS A 711 38.27 6.11 -14.60
N GLN A 712 37.53 5.41 -15.44
CA GLN A 712 36.10 5.59 -15.65
C GLN A 712 35.33 5.21 -14.39
N ARG A 713 35.58 4.03 -13.81
CA ARG A 713 34.94 3.61 -12.54
C ARG A 713 35.17 4.60 -11.41
N LEU A 714 36.42 5.05 -11.23
CA LEU A 714 36.73 6.06 -10.20
C LEU A 714 36.03 7.39 -10.48
N SER A 715 35.95 7.82 -11.74
CA SER A 715 35.27 9.07 -12.11
C SER A 715 33.77 9.01 -11.84
N ILE A 716 33.12 7.91 -12.21
CA ILE A 716 31.70 7.65 -11.93
C ILE A 716 31.43 7.68 -10.42
N MET A 717 32.25 7.01 -9.61
CA MET A 717 32.07 7.02 -8.16
C MET A 717 32.31 8.40 -7.53
N ILE A 718 33.26 9.19 -8.05
CA ILE A 718 33.44 10.58 -7.63
C ILE A 718 32.22 11.44 -7.94
N ASP A 719 31.60 11.23 -9.11
CA ASP A 719 30.38 11.94 -9.51
C ASP A 719 29.21 11.63 -8.57
N VAL A 720 29.01 10.36 -8.23
CA VAL A 720 28.01 9.93 -7.23
C VAL A 720 28.34 10.51 -5.84
N ALA A 721 29.61 10.53 -5.45
CA ALA A 721 30.01 11.11 -4.16
C ALA A 721 29.73 12.62 -4.10
N CYS A 722 29.96 13.35 -5.19
CA CYS A 722 29.65 14.78 -5.29
C CYS A 722 28.14 15.03 -5.22
N ALA A 723 27.32 14.15 -5.82
CA ALA A 723 25.86 14.21 -5.68
C ALA A 723 25.41 14.04 -4.22
N LEU A 724 25.94 13.04 -3.50
CA LEU A 724 25.60 12.82 -2.10
C LEU A 724 26.10 13.93 -1.18
N GLU A 725 27.31 14.47 -1.42
CA GLU A 725 27.82 15.65 -0.72
C GLU A 725 26.85 16.84 -0.84
N TYR A 726 26.33 17.08 -2.05
CA TYR A 726 25.33 18.12 -2.29
C TYR A 726 24.00 17.84 -1.57
N LEU A 727 23.50 16.60 -1.59
CA LEU A 727 22.25 16.23 -0.92
C LEU A 727 22.36 16.36 0.61
N HIS A 728 23.50 16.00 1.19
CA HIS A 728 23.71 16.00 2.64
C HIS A 728 24.10 17.37 3.19
N HIS A 729 24.79 18.19 2.40
CA HIS A 729 25.41 19.43 2.90
C HIS A 729 25.16 20.68 2.03
N GLY A 730 24.69 20.51 0.80
CA GLY A 730 24.47 21.61 -0.16
C GLY A 730 23.03 22.10 -0.26
N CYS A 731 22.09 21.41 0.39
CA CYS A 731 20.67 21.74 0.41
C CYS A 731 20.26 22.43 1.72
N SER A 732 19.21 23.25 1.70
CA SER A 732 18.67 23.90 2.92
C SER A 732 18.22 22.89 3.98
N PHE A 733 17.82 21.70 3.55
CA PHE A 733 17.48 20.56 4.39
C PHE A 733 18.24 19.34 3.87
N PRO A 734 18.89 18.53 4.73
CA PRO A 734 19.54 17.30 4.29
C PRO A 734 18.54 16.34 3.63
N VAL A 735 18.89 15.87 2.44
CA VAL A 735 18.13 14.85 1.70
C VAL A 735 18.87 13.53 1.80
N ILE A 736 18.19 12.49 2.30
CA ILE A 736 18.72 11.14 2.42
C ILE A 736 18.10 10.30 1.30
N HIS A 737 18.93 9.72 0.43
CA HIS A 737 18.49 9.01 -0.76
C HIS A 737 17.79 7.70 -0.41
N CYS A 738 18.35 6.93 0.52
CA CYS A 738 17.83 5.67 1.06
C CYS A 738 17.81 4.45 0.11
N ASP A 739 18.29 4.56 -1.13
CA ASP A 739 18.29 3.45 -2.11
C ASP A 739 19.49 3.51 -3.07
N LEU A 740 20.70 3.64 -2.53
CA LEU A 740 21.92 3.65 -3.33
C LEU A 740 22.31 2.22 -3.77
N LYS A 741 22.42 2.03 -5.09
CA LYS A 741 22.86 0.80 -5.75
C LYS A 741 23.25 1.10 -7.21
N PRO A 742 24.04 0.25 -7.89
CA PRO A 742 24.49 0.52 -9.26
C PRO A 742 23.37 0.73 -10.28
N SER A 743 22.19 0.13 -10.09
CA SER A 743 21.06 0.31 -11.02
C SER A 743 20.42 1.70 -10.95
N ASN A 744 20.65 2.45 -9.87
CA ASN A 744 20.16 3.82 -9.68
C ASN A 744 21.19 4.90 -10.08
N VAL A 745 22.38 4.50 -10.54
CA VAL A 745 23.42 5.39 -11.09
C VAL A 745 23.35 5.34 -12.61
N LEU A 746 22.92 6.43 -13.24
CA LEU A 746 22.76 6.52 -14.70
C LEU A 746 23.90 7.31 -15.34
N LEU A 747 24.27 6.97 -16.57
CA LEU A 747 25.40 7.57 -17.28
C LEU A 747 24.91 8.38 -18.49
N ASP A 748 25.32 9.65 -18.55
CA ASP A 748 25.04 10.52 -19.69
C ASP A 748 25.96 10.23 -20.89
N GLU A 749 25.82 11.01 -21.97
CA GLU A 749 26.61 10.86 -23.20
C GLU A 749 28.13 10.96 -23.01
N ASP A 750 28.57 11.69 -21.98
CA ASP A 750 29.98 11.91 -21.65
C ASP A 750 30.49 10.94 -20.56
N MET A 751 29.70 9.91 -20.21
CA MET A 751 29.96 8.95 -19.13
C MET A 751 30.04 9.61 -17.74
N VAL A 752 29.41 10.78 -17.56
CA VAL A 752 29.26 11.42 -16.26
C VAL A 752 28.11 10.75 -15.53
N ALA A 753 28.30 10.49 -14.23
CA ALA A 753 27.30 9.80 -13.44
C ALA A 753 26.24 10.76 -12.87
N HIS A 754 24.98 10.32 -12.95
CA HIS A 754 23.79 10.98 -12.44
C HIS A 754 23.04 10.05 -11.50
N LEU A 755 22.88 10.45 -10.26
CA LEU A 755 22.10 9.70 -9.28
C LEU A 755 20.59 9.89 -9.55
N SER A 756 19.82 8.81 -9.44
CA SER A 756 18.40 8.73 -9.81
C SER A 756 17.58 7.91 -8.81
N ASP A 757 16.25 7.98 -8.94
CA ASP A 757 15.25 7.24 -8.14
C ASP A 757 15.15 7.64 -6.66
N PHE A 758 14.44 8.74 -6.39
CA PHE A 758 14.23 9.28 -5.04
C PHE A 758 12.92 8.78 -4.41
N GLY A 759 12.40 7.65 -4.88
CA GLY A 759 11.06 7.16 -4.55
C GLY A 759 10.83 6.83 -3.08
N ILE A 760 11.89 6.64 -2.29
CA ILE A 760 11.82 6.38 -0.83
C ILE A 760 12.68 7.34 0.01
N SER A 761 13.15 8.44 -0.60
CA SER A 761 14.04 9.40 0.05
C SER A 761 13.37 10.14 1.21
N LYS A 762 14.17 10.71 2.12
CA LYS A 762 13.71 11.46 3.30
C LYS A 762 14.31 12.86 3.34
N LEU A 763 13.50 13.83 3.78
CA LEU A 763 13.91 15.20 4.07
C LEU A 763 13.96 15.35 5.60
N LEU A 764 15.09 15.75 6.16
CA LEU A 764 15.20 16.05 7.58
C LEU A 764 14.82 17.51 7.86
N SER A 765 14.08 17.76 8.94
CA SER A 765 13.77 19.13 9.40
C SER A 765 14.96 19.79 10.12
N GLU A 766 14.92 21.11 10.33
CA GLU A 766 16.03 21.90 10.92
C GLU A 766 16.54 21.37 12.28
N ASP A 767 15.68 20.69 13.05
CA ASP A 767 15.97 20.18 14.39
C ASP A 767 16.23 18.65 14.45
N GLU A 768 16.15 17.94 13.32
CA GLU A 768 16.23 16.47 13.28
C GLU A 768 17.54 15.97 12.64
N SER A 769 18.35 15.24 13.42
CA SER A 769 19.55 14.57 12.90
C SER A 769 19.28 13.20 12.26
N ALA A 770 18.09 12.64 12.47
CA ALA A 770 17.66 11.34 11.95
C ALA A 770 16.13 11.22 11.93
N SER A 771 15.61 10.33 11.08
CA SER A 771 14.19 10.01 10.94
C SER A 771 13.97 8.52 11.09
N TYR A 772 12.79 8.08 11.56
CA TYR A 772 12.42 6.66 11.58
C TYR A 772 11.53 6.29 10.39
N THR A 773 11.72 5.10 9.83
CA THR A 773 10.86 4.60 8.75
C THR A 773 10.65 3.08 8.80
N LYS A 774 9.52 2.63 8.26
CA LYS A 774 9.17 1.21 8.07
C LYS A 774 9.44 0.72 6.64
N THR A 775 9.84 1.61 5.73
CA THR A 775 10.20 1.27 4.34
C THR A 775 11.63 0.77 4.32
N LEU A 776 11.86 -0.48 3.92
CA LEU A 776 13.21 -1.04 3.81
C LEU A 776 13.87 -0.61 2.50
N ALA A 777 15.18 -0.35 2.56
CA ALA A 777 16.04 -0.14 1.39
C ALA A 777 16.40 -1.47 0.68
N THR A 778 17.18 -1.43 -0.40
CA THR A 778 17.61 -2.64 -1.11
C THR A 778 18.54 -3.52 -0.27
N LEU A 779 18.14 -4.77 -0.03
CA LEU A 779 18.92 -5.79 0.70
C LEU A 779 20.35 -5.92 0.12
N GLY A 780 21.34 -6.00 1.02
CA GLY A 780 22.77 -6.02 0.68
C GLY A 780 23.46 -4.64 0.72
N TYR A 781 22.72 -3.53 0.59
CA TYR A 781 23.26 -2.16 0.64
C TYR A 781 22.83 -1.39 1.89
N ILE A 782 21.91 -1.94 2.67
CA ILE A 782 21.27 -1.27 3.80
C ILE A 782 22.26 -1.11 4.96
N ALA A 783 22.32 0.10 5.53
CA ALA A 783 23.06 0.32 6.77
C ALA A 783 22.45 -0.47 7.94
N PRO A 784 23.25 -1.01 8.87
CA PRO A 784 22.77 -1.83 9.99
C PRO A 784 21.64 -1.18 10.81
N GLU A 785 21.80 0.09 11.20
CA GLU A 785 20.81 0.83 11.98
C GLU A 785 19.52 1.10 11.20
N TYR A 786 19.61 1.22 9.87
CA TYR A 786 18.44 1.36 9.02
C TYR A 786 17.72 0.02 8.87
N GLY A 787 18.45 -1.07 8.64
CA GLY A 787 17.86 -2.41 8.49
C GLY A 787 17.27 -2.99 9.77
N LEU A 788 17.85 -2.68 10.93
CA LEU A 788 17.45 -3.23 12.23
C LEU A 788 16.44 -2.36 12.98
N GLU A 789 16.65 -1.04 12.99
CA GLU A 789 15.88 -0.10 13.83
C GLU A 789 14.98 0.82 12.99
N GLY A 790 15.13 0.81 11.66
CA GLY A 790 14.45 1.76 10.78
C GLY A 790 14.98 3.19 10.90
N LEU A 791 16.16 3.37 11.50
CA LEU A 791 16.77 4.69 11.73
C LEU A 791 17.47 5.17 10.46
N VAL A 792 17.07 6.33 9.94
CA VAL A 792 17.52 6.92 8.69
C VAL A 792 18.25 8.22 8.97
N SER A 793 19.51 8.30 8.56
CA SER A 793 20.35 9.50 8.62
C SER A 793 21.22 9.61 7.37
N THR A 794 21.92 10.72 7.17
CA THR A 794 22.89 10.87 6.06
C THR A 794 23.96 9.78 6.08
N LYS A 795 24.29 9.24 7.27
CA LYS A 795 25.24 8.14 7.44
C LYS A 795 24.76 6.81 6.86
N CYS A 796 23.47 6.64 6.62
CA CYS A 796 22.94 5.46 5.96
C CYS A 796 23.33 5.44 4.47
N ASP A 797 23.22 6.60 3.79
CA ASP A 797 23.67 6.74 2.40
C ASP A 797 25.18 6.56 2.27
N VAL A 798 25.97 7.05 3.25
CA VAL A 798 27.42 6.83 3.28
C VAL A 798 27.74 5.33 3.29
N TYR A 799 27.05 4.55 4.12
CA TYR A 799 27.25 3.10 4.18
C TYR A 799 26.92 2.44 2.84
N SER A 800 25.75 2.73 2.27
CA SER A 800 25.34 2.18 0.96
C SER A 800 26.29 2.57 -0.17
N TYR A 801 26.81 3.80 -0.16
CA TYR A 801 27.85 4.26 -1.08
C TYR A 801 29.13 3.44 -0.93
N GLY A 802 29.55 3.12 0.30
CA GLY A 802 30.72 2.27 0.55
C GLY A 802 30.57 0.87 -0.03
N ILE A 803 29.40 0.24 0.13
CA ILE A 803 29.11 -1.08 -0.47
C ILE A 803 29.16 -1.00 -2.01
N MET A 804 28.51 0.00 -2.61
CA MET A 804 28.53 0.22 -4.06
C MET A 804 29.94 0.52 -4.59
N LEU A 805 30.77 1.22 -3.82
CA LEU A 805 32.18 1.47 -4.16
C LEU A 805 33.00 0.19 -4.16
N MET A 806 32.76 -0.74 -3.21
CA MET A 806 33.42 -2.06 -3.24
C MET A 806 32.96 -2.85 -4.46
N GLU A 807 31.65 -3.02 -4.65
CA GLU A 807 31.05 -3.74 -5.77
C GLU A 807 31.56 -3.24 -7.12
N THR A 808 31.67 -1.92 -7.30
CA THR A 808 32.16 -1.32 -8.56
C THR A 808 33.58 -1.77 -8.90
N PHE A 809 34.45 -1.98 -7.92
CA PHE A 809 35.86 -2.33 -8.16
C PHE A 809 36.15 -3.84 -8.04
N THR A 810 35.26 -4.60 -7.40
CA THR A 810 35.35 -6.08 -7.34
C THR A 810 34.54 -6.77 -8.44
N ARG A 811 33.52 -6.09 -9.00
CA ARG A 811 32.50 -6.65 -9.88
C ARG A 811 31.72 -7.80 -9.20
N THR A 812 31.61 -7.79 -7.88
CA THR A 812 30.91 -8.81 -7.08
C THR A 812 29.71 -8.20 -6.39
N LYS A 813 28.51 -8.73 -6.66
CA LYS A 813 27.27 -8.22 -6.03
C LYS A 813 27.25 -8.55 -4.54
N PRO A 814 26.71 -7.69 -3.66
CA PRO A 814 26.50 -8.03 -2.25
C PRO A 814 25.58 -9.25 -2.03
N SER A 815 24.78 -9.61 -3.05
CA SER A 815 23.89 -10.76 -3.07
C SER A 815 24.46 -11.99 -3.78
N ASP A 816 25.76 -12.00 -4.08
CA ASP A 816 26.43 -13.14 -4.73
C ASP A 816 26.36 -14.39 -3.83
N GLU A 817 26.22 -15.57 -4.43
CA GLU A 817 26.08 -16.85 -3.73
C GLU A 817 27.28 -17.16 -2.81
N MET A 818 28.45 -16.54 -3.07
CA MET A 818 29.62 -16.68 -2.19
C MET A 818 29.45 -16.05 -0.80
N PHE A 819 28.44 -15.20 -0.61
CA PHE A 819 28.14 -14.51 0.65
C PHE A 819 26.94 -15.18 1.35
N ASP A 820 27.22 -16.27 2.08
CA ASP A 820 26.25 -16.98 2.92
C ASP A 820 26.67 -16.92 4.41
N GLY A 821 25.71 -16.98 5.32
CA GLY A 821 25.92 -16.88 6.77
C GLY A 821 26.49 -15.52 7.21
N ASP A 822 27.62 -15.52 7.91
CA ASP A 822 28.22 -14.33 8.53
C ASP A 822 29.22 -13.58 7.62
N LEU A 823 29.41 -13.99 6.36
CA LEU A 823 30.37 -13.38 5.43
C LEU A 823 29.69 -12.43 4.43
N SER A 824 29.92 -11.14 4.59
CA SER A 824 29.47 -10.07 3.68
C SER A 824 30.58 -9.60 2.73
N LEU A 825 30.19 -8.92 1.64
CA LEU A 825 31.13 -8.25 0.71
C LEU A 825 32.14 -7.36 1.45
N LYS A 826 31.68 -6.63 2.48
CA LYS A 826 32.54 -5.80 3.34
C LYS A 826 33.59 -6.63 4.06
N GLN A 827 33.20 -7.72 4.73
CA GLN A 827 34.13 -8.56 5.48
C GLN A 827 35.11 -9.26 4.54
N TRP A 828 34.64 -9.76 3.40
CA TRP A 828 35.49 -10.38 2.38
C TRP A 828 36.53 -9.39 1.83
N ALA A 829 36.11 -8.17 1.45
CA ALA A 829 37.04 -7.14 0.98
C ALA A 829 38.04 -6.75 2.08
N SER A 830 37.56 -6.47 3.30
CA SER A 830 38.39 -6.02 4.43
C SER A 830 39.44 -7.06 4.84
N ASN A 831 39.08 -8.35 4.85
CA ASN A 831 39.97 -9.43 5.23
C ASN A 831 41.04 -9.72 4.16
N SER A 832 40.72 -9.48 2.89
CA SER A 832 41.56 -9.84 1.74
C SER A 832 42.52 -8.72 1.30
N LEU A 833 42.17 -7.45 1.50
CA LEU A 833 42.97 -6.27 1.10
C LEU A 833 44.42 -6.22 1.61
N PRO A 834 44.77 -6.73 2.82
CA PRO A 834 46.15 -6.72 3.29
C PRO A 834 47.09 -7.74 2.61
N ARG A 835 46.56 -8.73 1.87
CA ARG A 835 47.36 -9.89 1.38
C ARG A 835 47.09 -10.31 -0.06
N ALA A 836 45.91 -10.03 -0.61
CA ALA A 836 45.42 -10.64 -1.85
C ALA A 836 44.58 -9.67 -2.72
N VAL A 837 45.05 -8.44 -2.92
CA VAL A 837 44.32 -7.42 -3.71
C VAL A 837 43.97 -7.92 -5.12
N MET A 838 44.88 -8.67 -5.75
CA MET A 838 44.69 -9.26 -7.07
C MET A 838 43.56 -10.31 -7.14
N GLU A 839 43.16 -10.88 -6.01
CA GLU A 839 42.07 -11.87 -5.92
C GLU A 839 40.71 -11.22 -5.67
N VAL A 840 40.70 -9.94 -5.30
CA VAL A 840 39.49 -9.17 -4.93
C VAL A 840 39.08 -8.22 -6.05
N VAL A 841 40.05 -7.61 -6.74
CA VAL A 841 39.80 -6.62 -7.78
C VAL A 841 39.34 -7.31 -9.06
N ASP A 842 38.40 -6.69 -9.76
CA ASP A 842 37.92 -7.16 -11.05
C ASP A 842 39.09 -7.38 -12.02
N ALA A 843 39.20 -8.62 -12.52
CA ALA A 843 40.26 -9.04 -13.45
C ALA A 843 40.31 -8.16 -14.73
N ASN A 844 39.20 -7.52 -15.11
CA ASN A 844 39.15 -6.61 -16.26
C ASN A 844 39.82 -5.25 -16.01
N LEU A 845 40.12 -4.91 -14.76
CA LEU A 845 40.81 -3.66 -14.40
C LEU A 845 42.34 -3.79 -14.43
N ILE A 846 42.85 -5.03 -14.53
CA ILE A 846 44.25 -5.36 -14.33
C ILE A 846 44.74 -6.24 -15.48
N THR A 847 45.68 -5.72 -16.28
CA THR A 847 46.38 -6.49 -17.31
C THR A 847 47.81 -6.82 -16.84
N PRO A 848 48.26 -8.09 -16.87
CA PRO A 848 49.60 -8.50 -16.40
C PRO A 848 50.78 -7.84 -17.15
N GLN A 849 50.53 -7.25 -18.31
CA GLN A 849 51.53 -6.61 -19.18
C GLN A 849 51.63 -5.09 -18.96
N ASP A 850 50.95 -4.56 -17.93
CA ASP A 850 50.93 -3.13 -17.63
C ASP A 850 52.15 -2.70 -16.79
N ASN A 851 53.01 -1.87 -17.37
CA ASN A 851 54.22 -1.34 -16.73
C ASN A 851 53.94 -0.48 -15.47
N GLN A 852 52.67 -0.11 -15.22
CA GLN A 852 52.23 0.70 -14.09
C GLN A 852 51.30 -0.07 -13.13
N LEU A 853 51.22 -1.40 -13.28
CA LEU A 853 50.32 -2.28 -12.54
C LEU A 853 50.33 -2.03 -11.02
N MET A 854 51.52 -1.96 -10.41
CA MET A 854 51.64 -1.77 -8.96
C MET A 854 51.05 -0.43 -8.48
N LYS A 855 51.25 0.66 -9.25
CA LYS A 855 50.69 1.97 -8.90
C LYS A 855 49.16 2.00 -9.04
N LYS A 856 48.62 1.30 -10.04
CA LYS A 856 47.16 1.16 -10.21
C LYS A 856 46.56 0.33 -9.06
N LEU A 857 47.24 -0.74 -8.64
CA LEU A 857 46.83 -1.53 -7.48
C LEU A 857 46.85 -0.71 -6.18
N ASP A 858 47.87 0.12 -5.95
CA ASP A 858 47.93 1.04 -4.81
C ASP A 858 46.73 2.03 -4.80
N CYS A 859 46.33 2.50 -5.98
CA CYS A 859 45.12 3.31 -6.13
C CYS A 859 43.85 2.52 -5.76
N VAL A 860 43.70 1.27 -6.22
CA VAL A 860 42.55 0.43 -5.86
C VAL A 860 42.50 0.14 -4.36
N VAL A 861 43.64 -0.15 -3.73
CA VAL A 861 43.71 -0.32 -2.26
C VAL A 861 43.27 0.95 -1.55
N SER A 862 43.70 2.11 -2.04
CA SER A 862 43.31 3.40 -1.46
C SER A 862 41.80 3.67 -1.62
N ILE A 863 41.21 3.27 -2.75
CA ILE A 863 39.76 3.35 -2.99
C ILE A 863 39.00 2.42 -2.04
N MET A 864 39.46 1.18 -1.88
CA MET A 864 38.82 0.20 -0.99
C MET A 864 38.91 0.61 0.48
N LYS A 865 39.99 1.28 0.89
CA LYS A 865 40.08 1.89 2.23
C LYS A 865 38.99 2.95 2.43
N VAL A 866 38.76 3.83 1.44
CA VAL A 866 37.65 4.80 1.50
C VAL A 866 36.31 4.08 1.63
N ALA A 867 36.11 2.99 0.88
CA ALA A 867 34.88 2.19 0.95
C ALA A 867 34.67 1.55 2.33
N ILE A 868 35.72 1.02 2.95
CA ILE A 868 35.65 0.42 4.30
C ILE A 868 35.34 1.49 5.35
N ASP A 869 35.95 2.67 5.25
CA ASP A 869 35.70 3.79 6.16
C ASP A 869 34.25 4.31 6.04
N CYS A 870 33.63 4.17 4.87
CA CYS A 870 32.20 4.44 4.67
C CYS A 870 31.30 3.39 5.35
N CYS A 871 31.76 2.14 5.45
CA CYS A 871 30.98 1.00 5.96
C CYS A 871 31.25 0.66 7.43
N VAL A 872 31.80 1.59 8.24
CA VAL A 872 31.99 1.38 9.69
C VAL A 872 30.64 1.08 10.35
N GLU A 873 30.56 0.09 11.25
CA GLU A 873 29.27 -0.33 11.84
C GLU A 873 28.55 0.81 12.56
N SER A 874 29.27 1.59 13.39
CA SER A 874 28.70 2.73 14.08
C SER A 874 28.52 3.94 13.15
N PRO A 875 27.31 4.54 13.05
CA PRO A 875 27.08 5.74 12.23
C PRO A 875 27.97 6.92 12.61
N LYS A 876 28.29 7.08 13.90
CA LYS A 876 29.17 8.15 14.41
C LYS A 876 30.63 7.98 13.97
N GLY A 877 31.05 6.76 13.66
CA GLY A 877 32.41 6.43 13.22
C GLY A 877 32.60 6.46 11.71
N ARG A 878 31.53 6.59 10.91
CA ARG A 878 31.60 6.69 9.45
C ARG A 878 32.07 8.07 9.02
N ILE A 879 32.94 8.13 8.02
CA ILE A 879 33.37 9.38 7.40
C ILE A 879 32.19 10.14 6.74
N ASP A 880 32.35 11.44 6.47
CA ASP A 880 31.32 12.22 5.77
C ASP A 880 31.59 12.29 4.26
N MET A 881 30.55 12.57 3.47
CA MET A 881 30.68 12.62 2.02
C MET A 881 31.66 13.70 1.52
N LYS A 882 31.87 14.78 2.29
CA LYS A 882 32.94 15.77 2.02
C LYS A 882 34.33 15.13 2.03
N ASP A 883 34.59 14.29 3.03
CA ASP A 883 35.87 13.59 3.18
C ASP A 883 36.04 12.52 2.10
N VAL A 884 34.97 11.79 1.79
CA VAL A 884 34.93 10.80 0.69
C VAL A 884 35.32 11.46 -0.64
N VAL A 885 34.67 12.58 -0.98
CA VAL A 885 34.94 13.32 -2.23
C VAL A 885 36.39 13.81 -2.28
N ALA A 886 36.90 14.38 -1.18
CA ALA A 886 38.27 14.88 -1.12
C ALA A 886 39.30 13.75 -1.32
N ARG A 887 39.11 12.60 -0.66
CA ARG A 887 40.01 11.43 -0.76
C ARG A 887 39.98 10.82 -2.15
N LEU A 888 38.79 10.61 -2.74
CA LEU A 888 38.68 10.03 -4.07
C LEU A 888 39.25 10.95 -5.16
N LYS A 889 39.07 12.27 -5.06
CA LYS A 889 39.72 13.25 -5.96
C LYS A 889 41.25 13.20 -5.84
N THR A 890 41.78 13.03 -4.64
CA THR A 890 43.22 12.86 -4.42
C THR A 890 43.74 11.58 -5.08
N ILE A 891 43.02 10.46 -4.93
CA ILE A 891 43.37 9.19 -5.58
C ILE A 891 43.28 9.32 -7.10
N LYS A 892 42.29 10.06 -7.64
CA LYS A 892 42.18 10.30 -9.08
C LYS A 892 43.39 11.04 -9.64
N ILE A 893 43.96 12.00 -8.91
CA ILE A 893 45.20 12.69 -9.32
C ILE A 893 46.37 11.70 -9.38
N GLN A 894 46.50 10.80 -8.39
CA GLN A 894 47.51 9.75 -8.37
C GLN A 894 47.34 8.77 -9.54
N LEU A 895 46.11 8.37 -9.83
CA LEU A 895 45.77 7.46 -10.93
C LEU A 895 45.97 8.10 -12.32
N LEU A 896 45.80 9.42 -12.44
CA LEU A 896 46.11 10.16 -13.68
C LEU A 896 47.61 10.31 -13.91
N ALA A 897 48.41 10.31 -12.83
CA ALA A 897 49.87 10.30 -12.87
C ALA A 897 50.46 8.89 -13.02
N CYS A 898 49.61 7.85 -12.99
CA CYS A 898 50.01 6.48 -13.29
C CYS A 898 50.41 6.40 -14.75
#